data_AF-A0A099RPS6-F1
#
_entry.id   AF-A0A099RPS6-F1
#
_cell.length_a   1.000
_cell.length_b   1.000
_cell.length_c   1.000
_cell.angle_alpha   90.00
_cell.angle_beta   90.00
_cell.angle_gamma   90.00
#
_symmetry.space_group_name_H-M   'P 1'
#
loop_
_entity.id
_entity.type
_entity.pdbx_description
1 polymer ?
#
loop_
_entity_poly.entity_id
_entity_poly.type
_entity_poly.pdbx_seq_one_letter_code
_entity_poly.pdbx_strand_id
1 'polypeptide(L)'
;MNKKDLSERDICSKYITPALIKSGWDLQKQIREEVSFTDGRVIVRRKMVTRGDRKRADYILYYKANIPIAIIEAKDNKHSLGSGMQQGLNYGEILDIPFVYSSNGDGFLEHDRTVRDGTIERELSLTKFPSPDELWDRYKKNKGIDIQSEVMITQDYYFAQGSKSPRYYQRIAINRTIEAITKGQDRILLVMATGTGKTYTAFQIIYRLWKSKSKKRILFLADRNILVDQTMTNDFAPFGDKMTKIKHRQIDKAHEVYLALYQGITGNEDFQDVYKEFSPDFFDLIIIDECHRGSAKEDSSWREILSYFKGATQIGLTATPKETKDVSNLSYFGEPVYTYSLKQGIEDGFLAPYKVVRVTLDKDVEGYRPTKGQRDKYGYEIEDREYNIKDFDRKLILEQRATTVAKMVSDYMKNNKTRMAKAIFFCVDIDHAERMRQALVNENPDMIAKNAKYVMRITGDNDEGKAELDNFIDPNSPYPVLVTTSKLMSTGVDAQTCQLIILDSNVNSMIEFKQIIGRGTRIREDHGKLYFTIIDFRNVTKLFADPDFDGNPVVVMTPTGDTIPPEENEADPTGESDDFSGGDPGEGYGDPSIDGGGEIHDAPAKYYVNNVEVKVLNHRVYYYDKDGKLINESLTDYTKKNVKNEYRTLNDFLRKWNNADKKDAILKELESQGILLDELQEEVGKELDPFDLICHVAFDMPPLTRRERANNVKKRNYFAKYSDDARAVLEALLDKYADEGLSNLENLEVLKIPEFQVYGSPIEIVKKFGGKNGFLTVIKELEKEIYTA
;
A
#
# COMPACT_ATOMS: atom_id res chain seq x y z
N MET A 1 -29.96 -20.79 35.07
CA MET A 1 -29.95 -19.95 33.85
C MET A 1 -29.54 -20.86 32.71
N ASN A 2 -30.30 -20.91 31.61
CA ASN A 2 -29.95 -21.72 30.45
C ASN A 2 -28.85 -20.99 29.66
N LYS A 3 -27.76 -21.69 29.28
CA LYS A 3 -26.66 -21.09 28.53
C LYS A 3 -27.11 -20.56 27.16
N LYS A 4 -28.14 -21.16 26.56
CA LYS A 4 -28.70 -20.75 25.27
C LYS A 4 -29.35 -19.36 25.28
N ASP A 5 -29.64 -18.82 26.46
CA ASP A 5 -30.21 -17.49 26.62
C ASP A 5 -29.14 -16.41 26.88
N LEU A 6 -27.87 -16.81 26.97
CA LEU A 6 -26.74 -15.92 27.22
C LEU A 6 -26.19 -15.35 25.92
N SER A 7 -25.75 -14.10 25.97
CA SER A 7 -24.99 -13.48 24.87
C SER A 7 -23.61 -14.14 24.73
N GLU A 8 -22.96 -13.98 23.58
CA GLU A 8 -21.56 -14.40 23.40
C GLU A 8 -20.63 -13.79 24.46
N ARG A 9 -20.85 -12.52 24.82
CA ARG A 9 -20.09 -11.83 25.88
C ARG A 9 -20.33 -12.42 27.27
N ASP A 10 -21.55 -12.87 27.56
CA ASP A 10 -21.86 -13.62 28.78
C ASP A 10 -21.15 -14.99 28.78
N ILE A 11 -21.11 -15.67 27.63
CA ILE A 11 -20.40 -16.94 27.48
C ILE A 11 -18.90 -16.77 27.77
N CYS A 12 -18.31 -15.74 27.17
CA CYS A 12 -16.94 -15.30 27.42
C CYS A 12 -16.67 -15.10 28.91
N SER A 13 -17.38 -14.16 29.54
CA SER A 13 -17.11 -13.74 30.92
C SER A 13 -17.47 -14.78 31.99
N LYS A 14 -18.49 -15.62 31.77
CA LYS A 14 -18.99 -16.58 32.78
C LYS A 14 -18.40 -17.98 32.64
N TYR A 15 -17.90 -18.36 31.47
CA TYR A 15 -17.42 -19.72 31.21
C TYR A 15 -16.00 -19.78 30.66
N ILE A 16 -15.70 -19.02 29.59
CA ILE A 16 -14.39 -19.08 28.93
C ILE A 16 -13.30 -18.45 29.81
N THR A 17 -13.41 -17.17 30.18
CA THR A 17 -12.40 -16.49 31.00
C THR A 17 -12.15 -17.21 32.34
N PRO A 18 -13.17 -17.67 33.09
CA PRO A 18 -12.94 -18.48 34.29
C PRO A 18 -12.25 -19.82 34.04
N ALA A 19 -12.48 -20.46 32.89
CA ALA A 19 -11.75 -21.68 32.51
C ALA A 19 -10.26 -21.39 32.28
N LEU A 20 -9.94 -20.31 31.58
CA LEU A 20 -8.55 -19.89 31.34
C LEU A 20 -7.81 -19.61 32.65
N ILE A 21 -8.43 -18.84 33.56
CA ILE A 21 -7.84 -18.51 34.87
C ILE A 21 -7.61 -19.78 35.69
N LYS A 22 -8.56 -20.73 35.69
CA LYS A 22 -8.42 -22.01 36.38
C LYS A 22 -7.30 -22.87 35.81
N SER A 23 -7.01 -22.74 34.51
CA SER A 23 -5.87 -23.38 33.85
C SER A 23 -4.54 -22.65 34.08
N GLY A 24 -4.52 -21.58 34.89
CA GLY A 24 -3.29 -20.89 35.30
C GLY A 24 -2.92 -19.66 34.46
N TRP A 25 -3.79 -19.20 33.56
CA TRP A 25 -3.54 -18.00 32.76
C TRP A 25 -3.73 -16.72 33.58
N ASP A 26 -2.75 -15.81 33.52
CA ASP A 26 -2.83 -14.49 34.16
C ASP A 26 -3.70 -13.53 33.34
N LEU A 27 -4.80 -13.05 33.95
CA LEU A 27 -5.78 -12.18 33.31
C LEU A 27 -5.18 -10.83 32.83
N GLN A 28 -4.19 -10.28 33.55
CA GLN A 28 -3.63 -8.96 33.24
C GLN A 28 -2.43 -9.04 32.30
N LYS A 29 -1.67 -10.14 32.34
CA LYS A 29 -0.41 -10.28 31.59
C LYS A 29 -0.56 -11.12 30.34
N GLN A 30 -1.39 -12.16 30.38
CA GLN A 30 -1.40 -13.21 29.37
C GLN A 30 -2.71 -13.29 28.59
N ILE A 31 -3.83 -12.86 29.17
CA ILE A 31 -5.13 -12.83 28.50
C ILE A 31 -5.37 -11.44 27.90
N ARG A 32 -5.70 -11.39 26.60
CA ARG A 32 -6.20 -10.19 25.93
C ARG A 32 -7.48 -10.54 25.22
N GLU A 33 -8.54 -9.78 25.50
CA GLU A 33 -9.85 -9.93 24.90
C GLU A 33 -10.07 -8.89 23.79
N GLU A 34 -10.92 -9.22 22.80
CA GLU A 34 -11.34 -8.32 21.71
C GLU A 34 -10.16 -7.67 20.97
N VAL A 35 -9.14 -8.47 20.66
CA VAL A 35 -7.87 -7.97 20.14
C VAL A 35 -8.01 -7.66 18.65
N SER A 36 -8.10 -6.37 18.34
CA SER A 36 -8.03 -5.89 16.95
C SER A 36 -6.57 -5.84 16.51
N PHE A 37 -6.26 -6.43 15.35
CA PHE A 37 -4.89 -6.50 14.84
C PHE A 37 -4.71 -5.93 13.42
N THR A 38 -5.79 -5.45 12.81
CA THR A 38 -5.76 -4.62 11.60
C THR A 38 -6.53 -3.31 11.83
N ASP A 39 -6.23 -2.29 11.03
CA ASP A 39 -6.93 -1.00 11.09
C ASP A 39 -8.16 -0.97 10.16
N GLY A 40 -8.33 -1.99 9.32
CA GLY A 40 -9.41 -2.13 8.35
C GLY A 40 -9.06 -1.41 7.05
N ARG A 41 -9.24 -2.11 5.91
CA ARG A 41 -8.87 -1.61 4.57
C ARG A 41 -9.46 -0.23 4.32
N VAL A 42 -8.63 0.69 3.82
CA VAL A 42 -9.13 1.99 3.34
C VAL A 42 -9.84 1.78 2.00
N ILE A 43 -11.10 2.20 1.93
CA ILE A 43 -11.94 2.11 0.74
C ILE A 43 -12.19 3.54 0.26
N VAL A 44 -11.80 3.83 -0.98
CA VAL A 44 -11.92 5.16 -1.58
C VAL A 44 -13.10 5.18 -2.54
N ARG A 45 -14.09 6.04 -2.28
CA ARG A 45 -15.31 6.18 -3.08
C ARG A 45 -15.58 7.64 -3.40
N ARG A 46 -15.50 8.07 -4.67
CA ARG A 46 -15.64 9.48 -5.05
C ARG A 46 -14.76 10.44 -4.21
N LYS A 47 -15.38 11.09 -3.22
CA LYS A 47 -14.80 12.02 -2.21
C LYS A 47 -14.89 11.49 -0.78
N MET A 48 -15.59 10.38 -0.55
CA MET A 48 -15.69 9.74 0.76
C MET A 48 -14.63 8.66 0.87
N VAL A 49 -13.94 8.66 2.00
CA VAL A 49 -12.98 7.62 2.32
C VAL A 49 -13.44 6.98 3.62
N THR A 50 -13.68 5.68 3.58
CA THR A 50 -14.13 4.89 4.73
C THR A 50 -13.14 3.79 5.02
N ARG A 51 -13.16 3.27 6.24
CA ARG A 51 -12.46 2.03 6.59
C ARG A 51 -13.45 0.87 6.58
N GLY A 52 -13.00 -0.26 6.05
CA GLY A 52 -13.66 -1.54 6.23
C GLY A 52 -13.50 -2.07 7.65
N ASP A 53 -14.03 -3.26 7.88
CA ASP A 53 -13.98 -3.88 9.20
C ASP A 53 -12.55 -4.24 9.62
N ARG A 54 -12.28 -4.05 10.91
CA ARG A 54 -11.06 -4.51 11.54
C ARG A 54 -11.15 -6.00 11.80
N LYS A 55 -10.07 -6.73 11.52
CA LYS A 55 -9.96 -8.12 11.97
C LYS A 55 -9.71 -8.10 13.47
N ARG A 56 -10.56 -8.83 14.21
CA ARG A 56 -10.57 -8.86 15.67
C ARG A 56 -10.75 -10.30 16.12
N ALA A 57 -9.85 -10.77 16.99
CA ALA A 57 -9.97 -12.06 17.65
C ALA A 57 -10.59 -11.88 19.04
N ASP A 58 -11.43 -12.83 19.47
CA ASP A 58 -12.11 -12.71 20.77
C ASP A 58 -11.13 -12.84 21.93
N TYR A 59 -10.20 -13.79 21.83
CA TYR A 59 -9.06 -13.88 22.73
C TYR A 59 -7.77 -14.13 21.97
N ILE A 60 -6.70 -13.47 22.41
CA ILE A 60 -5.33 -13.91 22.14
C ILE A 60 -4.64 -14.15 23.48
N LEU A 61 -4.04 -15.33 23.61
CA LEU A 61 -3.29 -15.73 24.78
C LEU A 61 -1.79 -15.61 24.53
N TYR A 62 -1.11 -14.98 25.47
CA TYR A 62 0.30 -14.62 25.39
C TYR A 62 1.09 -15.35 26.46
N TYR A 63 2.11 -16.11 26.07
CA TYR A 63 3.06 -16.66 27.05
C TYR A 63 3.84 -15.50 27.71
N LYS A 64 4.34 -14.60 26.87
CA LYS A 64 4.85 -13.26 27.20
C LYS A 64 4.25 -12.22 26.27
N ALA A 65 4.35 -10.93 26.61
CA ALA A 65 3.77 -9.84 25.82
C ALA A 65 4.15 -9.86 24.32
N ASN A 66 5.34 -10.35 23.99
CA ASN A 66 5.85 -10.48 22.62
C ASN A 66 5.63 -11.87 21.98
N ILE A 67 5.05 -12.84 22.70
CA ILE A 67 4.88 -14.23 22.26
C ILE A 67 3.41 -14.65 22.43
N PRO A 68 2.53 -14.32 21.47
CA PRO A 68 1.20 -14.93 21.41
C PRO A 68 1.31 -16.39 21.00
N ILE A 69 0.57 -17.26 21.69
CA ILE A 69 0.65 -18.71 21.49
C ILE A 69 -0.70 -19.36 21.23
N ALA A 70 -1.82 -18.73 21.62
CA ALA A 70 -3.15 -19.24 21.30
C ALA A 70 -4.16 -18.17 20.88
N ILE A 71 -5.11 -18.54 20.04
CA ILE A 71 -6.31 -17.76 19.69
C ILE A 71 -7.54 -18.54 20.14
N ILE A 72 -8.55 -17.84 20.68
CA ILE A 72 -9.87 -18.42 20.94
C ILE A 72 -10.92 -17.58 20.22
N GLU A 73 -11.72 -18.21 19.38
CA GLU A 73 -12.95 -17.65 18.81
C GLU A 73 -14.14 -18.16 19.62
N ALA A 74 -14.89 -17.23 20.19
CA ALA A 74 -16.09 -17.50 20.95
C ALA A 74 -17.33 -17.40 20.04
N LYS A 75 -18.37 -18.16 20.40
CA LYS A 75 -19.72 -18.04 19.86
C LYS A 75 -20.72 -18.13 21.01
N ASP A 76 -21.93 -17.62 20.80
CA ASP A 76 -23.02 -17.93 21.73
C ASP A 76 -23.32 -19.44 21.79
N ASN A 77 -23.98 -19.89 22.85
CA ASN A 77 -24.21 -21.33 23.09
C ASN A 77 -25.19 -21.98 22.10
N LYS A 78 -25.84 -21.23 21.21
CA LYS A 78 -26.70 -21.81 20.16
C LYS A 78 -25.88 -22.40 19.02
N HIS A 79 -24.62 -21.98 18.90
CA HIS A 79 -23.69 -22.48 17.90
C HIS A 79 -23.02 -23.79 18.33
N SER A 80 -22.52 -24.54 17.35
CA SER A 80 -21.71 -25.73 17.63
C SER A 80 -20.33 -25.33 18.19
N LEU A 81 -19.68 -26.26 18.90
CA LEU A 81 -18.39 -26.00 19.52
C LEU A 81 -17.32 -25.55 18.52
N GLY A 82 -17.35 -26.05 17.28
CA GLY A 82 -16.41 -25.70 16.21
C GLY A 82 -16.82 -24.54 15.30
N SER A 83 -17.92 -23.83 15.59
CA SER A 83 -18.45 -22.79 14.69
C SER A 83 -17.47 -21.63 14.44
N GLY A 84 -16.56 -21.34 15.36
CA GLY A 84 -15.51 -20.33 15.19
C GLY A 84 -14.21 -20.86 14.58
N MET A 85 -14.08 -22.16 14.31
CA MET A 85 -12.78 -22.77 14.01
C MET A 85 -12.12 -22.23 12.73
N GLN A 86 -12.86 -22.12 11.62
CA GLN A 86 -12.30 -21.61 10.36
C GLN A 86 -11.85 -20.15 10.47
N GLN A 87 -12.60 -19.33 11.21
CA GLN A 87 -12.23 -17.95 11.53
C GLN A 87 -10.94 -17.92 12.36
N GLY A 88 -10.88 -18.74 13.41
CA GLY A 88 -9.70 -18.86 14.28
C GLY A 88 -8.47 -19.35 13.55
N LEU A 89 -8.62 -20.29 12.60
CA LEU A 89 -7.50 -20.81 11.79
C LEU A 89 -6.94 -19.75 10.85
N ASN A 90 -7.81 -18.97 10.19
CA ASN A 90 -7.41 -17.84 9.38
C ASN A 90 -6.62 -16.81 10.22
N TYR A 91 -7.12 -16.46 11.42
CA TYR A 91 -6.40 -15.56 12.31
C TYR A 91 -5.09 -16.17 12.83
N GLY A 92 -5.07 -17.47 13.10
CA GLY A 92 -3.87 -18.20 13.48
C GLY A 92 -2.80 -18.11 12.39
N GLU A 93 -3.19 -18.25 11.13
CA GLU A 93 -2.31 -18.08 9.98
C GLU A 93 -1.77 -16.66 9.86
N ILE A 94 -2.65 -15.65 9.88
CA ILE A 94 -2.25 -14.23 9.79
C ILE A 94 -1.28 -13.84 10.92
N LEU A 95 -1.57 -14.27 12.15
CA LEU A 95 -0.85 -13.85 13.36
C LEU A 95 0.36 -14.73 13.70
N ASP A 96 0.59 -15.80 12.93
CA ASP A 96 1.58 -16.86 13.16
C ASP A 96 1.41 -17.56 14.53
N ILE A 97 0.16 -17.80 14.92
CA ILE A 97 -0.19 -18.39 16.22
C ILE A 97 -0.52 -19.89 16.07
N PRO A 98 0.18 -20.79 16.79
CA PRO A 98 0.11 -22.23 16.56
C PRO A 98 -1.15 -22.91 17.09
N PHE A 99 -1.69 -22.48 18.23
CA PHE A 99 -2.82 -23.15 18.86
C PHE A 99 -4.10 -22.35 18.64
N VAL A 100 -5.11 -22.96 18.07
CA VAL A 100 -6.39 -22.32 17.75
C VAL A 100 -7.51 -23.03 18.48
N TYR A 101 -8.42 -22.27 19.07
CA TYR A 101 -9.56 -22.82 19.79
C TYR A 101 -10.86 -22.17 19.31
N SER A 102 -11.93 -22.96 19.29
CA SER A 102 -13.31 -22.47 19.16
C SER A 102 -14.10 -22.87 20.40
N SER A 103 -14.94 -21.98 20.93
CA SER A 103 -15.74 -22.25 22.11
C SER A 103 -17.13 -21.63 22.03
N ASN A 104 -18.13 -22.34 22.57
CA ASN A 104 -19.49 -21.87 22.75
C ASN A 104 -19.90 -21.85 24.25
N GLY A 105 -18.91 -22.00 25.16
CA GLY A 105 -19.12 -22.07 26.61
C GLY A 105 -19.41 -23.45 27.18
N ASP A 106 -19.53 -24.51 26.39
CA ASP A 106 -19.63 -25.90 26.90
C ASP A 106 -18.27 -26.62 27.01
N GLY A 107 -17.31 -26.20 26.19
CA GLY A 107 -15.95 -26.72 26.16
C GLY A 107 -15.11 -25.90 25.18
N PHE A 108 -14.05 -26.52 24.64
CA PHE A 108 -13.23 -25.97 23.58
C PHE A 108 -12.99 -27.04 22.52
N LEU A 109 -13.06 -26.67 21.24
CA LEU A 109 -12.47 -27.46 20.17
C LEU A 109 -11.08 -26.88 19.93
N GLU A 110 -10.02 -27.64 20.20
CA GLU A 110 -8.64 -27.29 19.90
C GLU A 110 -8.30 -27.73 18.47
N HIS A 111 -7.52 -26.91 17.76
CA HIS A 111 -6.77 -27.27 16.58
C HIS A 111 -5.29 -26.90 16.82
N ASP A 112 -4.44 -27.91 16.85
CA ASP A 112 -3.00 -27.75 17.04
C ASP A 112 -2.28 -27.73 15.68
N ARG A 113 -1.91 -26.53 15.21
CA ARG A 113 -1.23 -26.34 13.92
C ARG A 113 0.21 -26.83 13.92
N THR A 114 0.74 -27.27 15.06
CA THR A 114 2.09 -27.83 15.17
C THR A 114 2.14 -29.33 14.87
N VAL A 115 1.00 -30.00 14.93
CA VAL A 115 0.87 -31.44 14.70
C VAL A 115 0.59 -31.70 13.21
N ARG A 116 1.36 -32.60 12.58
CA ARG A 116 1.21 -32.96 11.16
C ARG A 116 0.65 -34.37 10.94
N ASP A 117 0.69 -35.21 11.98
CA ASP A 117 0.24 -36.59 11.99
C ASP A 117 -0.53 -36.91 13.29
N GLY A 118 -1.50 -37.80 13.23
CA GLY A 118 -2.35 -38.14 14.37
C GLY A 118 -3.50 -37.17 14.60
N THR A 119 -3.80 -36.86 15.87
CA THR A 119 -4.96 -36.06 16.27
C THR A 119 -4.64 -34.56 16.26
N ILE A 120 -5.05 -33.88 15.19
CA ILE A 120 -4.89 -32.42 15.02
C ILE A 120 -5.94 -31.64 15.81
N GLU A 121 -7.19 -32.12 15.77
CA GLU A 121 -8.30 -31.51 16.49
C GLU A 121 -8.84 -32.40 17.59
N ARG A 122 -9.17 -31.81 18.74
CA ARG A 122 -9.82 -32.52 19.85
C ARG A 122 -10.70 -31.61 20.69
N GLU A 123 -11.73 -32.20 21.26
CA GLU A 123 -12.61 -31.52 22.21
C GLU A 123 -12.03 -31.58 23.64
N LEU A 124 -12.10 -30.45 24.32
CA LEU A 124 -11.67 -30.25 25.69
C LEU A 124 -12.84 -29.76 26.53
N SER A 125 -13.02 -30.32 27.72
CA SER A 125 -13.95 -29.74 28.70
C SER A 125 -13.39 -28.41 29.23
N LEU A 126 -14.26 -27.57 29.81
CA LEU A 126 -13.85 -26.29 30.42
C LEU A 126 -12.76 -26.42 31.50
N THR A 127 -12.61 -27.60 32.10
CA THR A 127 -11.61 -27.88 33.14
C THR A 127 -10.29 -28.42 32.59
N LYS A 128 -10.21 -28.68 31.29
CA LYS A 128 -9.05 -29.30 30.63
C LYS A 128 -8.38 -28.37 29.61
N PHE A 129 -8.66 -27.07 29.69
CA PHE A 129 -7.95 -26.10 28.86
C PHE A 129 -6.45 -26.12 29.23
N PRO A 130 -5.51 -26.12 28.27
CA PRO A 130 -4.08 -26.22 28.56
C PRO A 130 -3.55 -25.03 29.36
N SER A 131 -2.56 -25.26 30.22
CA SER A 131 -1.89 -24.18 30.96
C SER A 131 -0.91 -23.40 30.06
N PRO A 132 -0.48 -22.18 30.45
CA PRO A 132 0.55 -21.45 29.72
C PRO A 132 1.83 -22.27 29.51
N ASP A 133 2.29 -22.97 30.54
CA ASP A 133 3.51 -23.79 30.49
C ASP A 133 3.35 -25.00 29.58
N GLU A 134 2.17 -25.64 29.58
CA GLU A 134 1.90 -26.78 28.72
C GLU A 134 1.95 -26.38 27.23
N LEU A 135 1.30 -25.27 26.86
CA LEU A 135 1.37 -24.77 25.49
C LEU A 135 2.78 -24.28 25.12
N TRP A 136 3.50 -23.69 26.08
CA TRP A 136 4.88 -23.30 25.87
C TRP A 136 5.81 -24.49 25.62
N ASP A 137 5.64 -25.58 26.36
CA ASP A 137 6.41 -26.81 26.16
C ASP A 137 6.13 -27.45 24.80
N ARG A 138 4.85 -27.49 24.37
CA ARG A 138 4.50 -27.93 23.00
C ARG A 138 5.13 -27.03 21.94
N TYR A 139 5.09 -25.71 22.15
CA TYR A 139 5.70 -24.74 21.25
C TYR A 139 7.21 -24.95 21.13
N LYS A 140 7.92 -25.07 22.25
CA LYS A 140 9.36 -25.35 22.30
C LYS A 140 9.70 -26.66 21.59
N LYS A 141 8.93 -27.73 21.84
CA LYS A 141 9.12 -29.03 21.19
C LYS A 141 8.97 -28.92 19.67
N ASN A 142 7.92 -28.26 19.19
CA ASN A 142 7.70 -28.06 17.75
C ASN A 142 8.80 -27.21 17.09
N LYS A 143 9.26 -26.16 17.78
CA LYS A 143 10.25 -25.22 17.24
C LYS A 143 11.69 -25.68 17.44
N GLY A 144 11.94 -26.71 18.25
CA GLY A 144 13.27 -27.18 18.62
C GLY A 144 14.03 -26.22 19.53
N ILE A 145 13.33 -25.53 20.44
CA ILE A 145 13.92 -24.51 21.31
C ILE A 145 14.58 -25.17 22.52
N ASP A 146 15.90 -25.00 22.65
CA ASP A 146 16.66 -25.37 23.84
C ASP A 146 16.73 -24.24 24.88
N ILE A 147 17.34 -24.53 26.04
CA ILE A 147 17.42 -23.60 27.18
C ILE A 147 18.17 -22.31 26.82
N GLN A 148 19.21 -22.38 25.98
CA GLN A 148 19.99 -21.20 25.59
C GLN A 148 19.20 -20.31 24.62
N SER A 149 18.52 -20.95 23.67
CA SER A 149 17.64 -20.31 22.68
C SER A 149 16.44 -19.65 23.36
N GLU A 150 15.89 -20.28 24.41
CA GLU A 150 14.76 -19.76 25.17
C GLU A 150 15.04 -18.38 25.78
N VAL A 151 16.25 -18.13 26.29
CA VAL A 151 16.65 -16.83 26.84
C VAL A 151 16.53 -15.73 25.78
N MET A 152 16.96 -16.02 24.56
CA MET A 152 16.93 -15.09 23.43
C MET A 152 15.52 -14.89 22.87
N ILE A 153 14.76 -15.98 22.72
CA ILE A 153 13.37 -15.97 22.22
C ILE A 153 12.41 -15.29 23.19
N THR A 154 12.65 -15.38 24.50
CA THR A 154 11.79 -14.79 25.52
C THR A 154 12.26 -13.40 25.99
N GLN A 155 13.33 -12.86 25.39
CA GLN A 155 13.80 -11.51 25.68
C GLN A 155 12.75 -10.46 25.27
N ASP A 156 12.43 -9.55 26.20
CA ASP A 156 11.42 -8.51 25.99
C ASP A 156 11.88 -7.46 24.95
N TYR A 157 10.92 -6.85 24.28
CA TYR A 157 11.14 -5.69 23.43
C TYR A 157 11.64 -4.49 24.23
N TYR A 158 12.27 -3.55 23.52
CA TYR A 158 12.37 -2.20 24.08
C TYR A 158 10.98 -1.59 24.15
N PHE A 159 10.64 -1.09 25.33
CA PHE A 159 9.40 -0.37 25.57
C PHE A 159 9.71 0.90 26.39
N ALA A 160 9.31 2.04 25.85
CA ALA A 160 9.25 3.30 26.59
C ALA A 160 7.78 3.75 26.74
N GLN A 161 7.47 4.48 27.80
CA GLN A 161 6.14 5.03 27.98
C GLN A 161 5.81 5.99 26.82
N GLY A 162 4.70 5.74 26.13
CA GLY A 162 4.32 6.48 24.91
C GLY A 162 4.97 5.96 23.61
N SER A 163 5.86 4.97 23.68
CA SER A 163 6.39 4.28 22.49
C SER A 163 5.34 3.36 21.88
N LYS A 164 5.41 3.20 20.56
CA LYS A 164 4.52 2.30 19.81
C LYS A 164 4.97 0.85 20.05
N SER A 165 4.03 -0.04 20.34
CA SER A 165 4.27 -1.49 20.30
C SER A 165 4.39 -1.97 18.84
N PRO A 166 5.19 -3.02 18.56
CA PRO A 166 5.24 -3.61 17.23
C PRO A 166 3.86 -4.07 16.77
N ARG A 167 3.50 -3.76 15.52
CA ARG A 167 2.33 -4.35 14.86
C ARG A 167 2.52 -5.86 14.69
N TYR A 168 1.43 -6.57 14.43
CA TYR A 168 1.45 -8.04 14.39
C TYR A 168 2.52 -8.58 13.41
N TYR A 169 2.61 -8.01 12.20
CA TYR A 169 3.57 -8.43 11.19
C TYR A 169 5.03 -8.10 11.57
N GLN A 170 5.26 -7.00 12.30
CA GLN A 170 6.59 -6.66 12.83
C GLN A 170 6.99 -7.67 13.91
N ARG A 171 6.07 -8.02 14.81
CA ARG A 171 6.28 -9.06 15.82
C ARG A 171 6.66 -10.40 15.19
N ILE A 172 5.95 -10.82 14.14
CA ILE A 172 6.26 -12.06 13.39
C ILE A 172 7.66 -11.98 12.79
N ALA A 173 7.97 -10.89 12.07
CA ALA A 173 9.29 -10.68 11.49
C ALA A 173 10.41 -10.79 12.55
N ILE A 174 10.25 -10.07 13.67
CA ILE A 174 11.23 -10.09 14.77
C ILE A 174 11.37 -11.50 15.35
N ASN A 175 10.27 -12.16 15.70
CA ASN A 175 10.30 -13.47 16.35
C ASN A 175 10.90 -14.54 15.42
N ARG A 176 10.49 -14.58 14.15
CA ARG A 176 11.03 -15.53 13.17
C ARG A 176 12.51 -15.30 12.89
N THR A 177 12.97 -14.06 12.85
CA THR A 177 14.40 -13.75 12.75
C THR A 177 15.16 -14.25 13.97
N ILE A 178 14.68 -13.99 15.19
CA ILE A 178 15.32 -14.49 16.41
C ILE A 178 15.37 -16.02 16.43
N GLU A 179 14.26 -16.69 16.08
CA GLU A 179 14.19 -18.15 15.96
C GLU A 179 15.17 -18.72 14.92
N ALA A 180 15.32 -18.06 13.77
CA ALA A 180 16.27 -18.46 12.74
C ALA A 180 17.72 -18.38 13.25
N ILE A 181 18.08 -17.29 13.95
CA ILE A 181 19.40 -17.13 14.54
C ILE A 181 19.66 -18.23 15.59
N THR A 182 18.69 -18.56 16.44
CA THR A 182 18.85 -19.64 17.43
C THR A 182 19.04 -21.01 16.78
N LYS A 183 18.60 -21.20 15.54
CA LYS A 183 18.80 -22.43 14.76
C LYS A 183 20.13 -22.44 13.99
N GLY A 184 21.00 -21.45 14.20
CA GLY A 184 22.28 -21.32 13.51
C GLY A 184 22.16 -20.79 12.09
N GLN A 185 21.04 -20.15 11.72
CA GLN A 185 20.93 -19.49 10.42
C GLN A 185 21.64 -18.13 10.45
N ASP A 186 22.82 -18.07 9.84
CA ASP A 186 23.65 -16.86 9.80
C ASP A 186 23.34 -15.92 8.64
N ARG A 187 22.47 -16.31 7.70
CA ARG A 187 22.01 -15.43 6.62
C ARG A 187 20.50 -15.42 6.56
N ILE A 188 19.92 -14.24 6.76
CA ILE A 188 18.47 -14.07 6.96
C ILE A 188 17.98 -12.95 6.06
N LEU A 189 16.89 -13.18 5.34
CA LEU A 189 16.22 -12.16 4.54
C LEU A 189 14.84 -11.84 5.13
N LEU A 190 14.54 -10.56 5.23
CA LEU A 190 13.22 -10.03 5.56
C LEU A 190 12.74 -9.13 4.41
N VAL A 191 11.57 -9.46 3.86
CA VAL A 191 10.95 -8.67 2.79
C VAL A 191 9.77 -7.90 3.36
N MET A 192 9.85 -6.57 3.38
CA MET A 192 8.84 -5.71 4.01
C MET A 192 8.60 -4.48 3.15
N ALA A 193 7.35 -4.23 2.76
CA ALA A 193 7.01 -3.10 1.91
C ALA A 193 7.43 -1.76 2.51
N THR A 194 7.76 -0.79 1.66
CA THR A 194 8.07 0.58 2.08
C THR A 194 6.89 1.16 2.86
N GLY A 195 7.18 1.75 4.02
CA GLY A 195 6.15 2.31 4.87
C GLY A 195 5.64 1.36 5.99
N THR A 196 6.21 0.17 6.12
CA THR A 196 5.78 -0.83 7.12
C THR A 196 6.61 -0.83 8.41
N GLY A 197 7.68 -0.02 8.47
CA GLY A 197 8.51 0.16 9.67
C GLY A 197 9.69 -0.80 9.76
N LYS A 198 10.44 -1.00 8.66
CA LYS A 198 11.65 -1.85 8.59
C LYS A 198 12.69 -1.46 9.64
N THR A 199 13.00 -0.16 9.74
CA THR A 199 13.99 0.36 10.69
C THR A 199 13.62 0.06 12.14
N TYR A 200 12.35 0.24 12.51
CA TYR A 200 11.83 -0.13 13.82
C TYR A 200 11.89 -1.66 14.09
N THR A 201 11.58 -2.49 13.08
CA THR A 201 11.74 -3.95 13.16
C THR A 201 13.20 -4.32 13.41
N ALA A 202 14.14 -3.71 12.66
CA ALA A 202 15.58 -3.91 12.81
C ALA A 202 16.05 -3.52 14.21
N PHE A 203 15.62 -2.36 14.70
CA PHE A 203 15.89 -1.90 16.06
C PHE A 203 15.48 -2.94 17.11
N GLN A 204 14.26 -3.46 17.04
CA GLN A 204 13.77 -4.43 18.02
C GLN A 204 14.50 -5.78 17.95
N ILE A 205 14.93 -6.22 16.75
CA ILE A 205 15.80 -7.39 16.59
C ILE A 205 17.15 -7.14 17.28
N ILE A 206 17.82 -6.03 16.94
CA ILE A 206 19.12 -5.67 17.53
C ILE A 206 19.01 -5.56 19.04
N TYR A 207 18.00 -4.83 19.53
CA TYR A 207 17.81 -4.60 20.95
C TYR A 207 17.66 -5.91 21.73
N ARG A 208 16.88 -6.85 21.22
CA ARG A 208 16.70 -8.15 21.87
C ARG A 208 17.99 -8.96 21.91
N LEU A 209 18.72 -9.03 20.79
CA LEU A 209 20.00 -9.74 20.70
C LEU A 209 21.09 -9.11 21.59
N TRP A 210 21.07 -7.79 21.66
CA TRP A 210 22.00 -7.00 22.46
C TRP A 210 21.70 -7.15 23.96
N LYS A 211 20.43 -7.05 24.36
CA LYS A 211 20.01 -7.23 25.77
C LYS A 211 20.17 -8.65 26.27
N SER A 212 19.94 -9.66 25.44
CA SER A 212 20.23 -11.06 25.78
C SER A 212 21.73 -11.38 25.81
N LYS A 213 22.59 -10.41 25.44
CA LYS A 213 24.05 -10.55 25.28
C LYS A 213 24.47 -11.61 24.26
N SER A 214 23.55 -11.97 23.36
CA SER A 214 23.80 -12.94 22.28
C SER A 214 24.63 -12.33 21.16
N LYS A 215 24.47 -11.02 20.90
CA LYS A 215 25.24 -10.24 19.93
C LYS A 215 25.67 -8.93 20.56
N LYS A 216 26.97 -8.63 20.59
CA LYS A 216 27.51 -7.45 21.27
C LYS A 216 27.93 -6.37 20.28
N ARG A 217 28.65 -6.74 19.22
CA ARG A 217 29.18 -5.82 18.21
C ARG A 217 28.34 -5.90 16.96
N ILE A 218 27.61 -4.82 16.67
CA ILE A 218 26.57 -4.79 15.65
C ILE A 218 26.90 -3.70 14.62
N LEU A 219 26.80 -4.03 13.34
CA LEU A 219 26.93 -3.09 12.23
C LEU A 219 25.59 -2.95 11.51
N PHE A 220 25.11 -1.73 11.34
CA PHE A 220 23.94 -1.40 10.53
C PHE A 220 24.39 -0.60 9.30
N LEU A 221 24.16 -1.16 8.12
CA LEU A 221 24.52 -0.58 6.84
C LEU A 221 23.29 -0.03 6.14
N ALA A 222 23.42 1.17 5.58
CA ALA A 222 22.38 1.80 4.78
C ALA A 222 22.95 2.49 3.54
N ASP A 223 22.06 2.76 2.58
CA ASP A 223 22.42 3.33 1.27
C ASP A 223 22.72 4.84 1.32
N ARG A 224 22.07 5.58 2.24
CA ARG A 224 22.11 7.05 2.22
C ARG A 224 22.29 7.66 3.60
N ASN A 225 23.00 8.79 3.65
CA ASN A 225 23.27 9.52 4.90
C ASN A 225 22.01 9.80 5.70
N ILE A 226 20.95 10.28 5.02
CA ILE A 226 19.68 10.61 5.64
C ILE A 226 19.02 9.42 6.35
N LEU A 227 19.16 8.20 5.79
CA LEU A 227 18.64 6.98 6.42
C LEU A 227 19.38 6.68 7.72
N VAL A 228 20.71 6.83 7.71
CA VAL A 228 21.53 6.63 8.90
C VAL A 228 21.20 7.66 9.98
N ASP A 229 21.22 8.94 9.62
CA ASP A 229 21.03 10.04 10.59
C ASP A 229 19.62 10.01 11.21
N GLN A 230 18.58 9.70 10.42
CA GLN A 230 17.22 9.50 10.92
C GLN A 230 17.11 8.27 11.82
N THR A 231 17.78 7.17 11.46
CA THR A 231 17.78 5.93 12.27
C THR A 231 18.38 6.20 13.65
N MET A 232 19.52 6.88 13.71
CA MET A 232 20.20 7.22 14.97
C MET A 232 19.36 8.14 15.86
N THR A 233 18.75 9.16 15.28
CA THR A 233 18.02 10.18 16.04
C THR A 233 16.65 9.68 16.51
N ASN A 234 16.07 8.71 15.80
CA ASN A 234 14.73 8.19 16.08
C ASN A 234 14.79 6.78 16.68
N ASP A 235 14.65 5.74 15.84
CA ASP A 235 14.45 4.35 16.29
C ASP A 235 15.61 3.84 17.16
N PHE A 236 16.85 4.22 16.86
CA PHE A 236 18.06 3.73 17.55
C PHE A 236 18.51 4.65 18.68
N ALA A 237 17.82 5.77 18.93
CA ALA A 237 18.11 6.67 20.04
C ALA A 237 18.27 5.96 21.41
N PRO A 238 17.52 4.87 21.71
CA PRO A 238 17.68 4.13 22.97
C PRO A 238 19.05 3.48 23.19
N PHE A 239 19.90 3.34 22.17
CA PHE A 239 21.27 2.85 22.36
C PHE A 239 22.21 3.90 22.95
N GLY A 240 21.87 5.20 22.84
CA GLY A 240 22.62 6.29 23.47
C GLY A 240 24.12 6.27 23.12
N ASP A 241 24.96 6.31 24.14
CA ASP A 241 26.43 6.32 24.06
C ASP A 241 27.03 4.99 23.57
N LYS A 242 26.22 3.93 23.43
CA LYS A 242 26.66 2.65 22.86
C LYS A 242 26.70 2.64 21.34
N MET A 243 26.14 3.67 20.72
CA MET A 243 26.00 3.79 19.27
C MET A 243 26.92 4.87 18.69
N THR A 244 27.51 4.60 17.52
CA THR A 244 28.29 5.58 16.77
C THR A 244 28.03 5.51 15.26
N LYS A 245 28.26 6.63 14.55
CA LYS A 245 28.28 6.68 13.09
C LYS A 245 29.74 6.68 12.63
N ILE A 246 30.09 5.73 11.78
CA ILE A 246 31.40 5.74 11.12
C ILE A 246 31.41 6.91 10.13
N LYS A 247 32.22 7.93 10.40
CA LYS A 247 32.41 9.12 9.56
C LYS A 247 33.90 9.37 9.36
N HIS A 248 34.24 9.99 8.22
CA HIS A 248 35.61 10.45 7.92
C HIS A 248 36.70 9.39 8.08
N ARG A 249 36.37 8.10 7.87
CA ARG A 249 37.30 6.98 8.02
C ARG A 249 37.96 6.89 9.42
N GLN A 250 37.32 7.46 10.45
CA GLN A 250 37.76 7.34 11.84
C GLN A 250 36.90 6.32 12.57
N ILE A 251 37.55 5.38 13.26
CA ILE A 251 36.87 4.29 13.96
C ILE A 251 37.18 4.34 15.45
N ASP A 252 36.15 4.57 16.25
CA ASP A 252 36.20 4.33 17.68
C ASP A 252 35.62 2.95 18.01
N LYS A 253 36.51 1.99 18.30
CA LYS A 253 36.18 0.59 18.59
C LYS A 253 35.57 0.37 19.99
N ALA A 254 35.40 1.43 20.80
CA ALA A 254 34.80 1.34 22.13
C ALA A 254 33.26 1.16 22.11
N HIS A 255 32.61 1.47 20.99
CA HIS A 255 31.17 1.38 20.84
C HIS A 255 30.71 -0.06 20.56
N GLU A 256 29.40 -0.30 20.70
CA GLU A 256 28.79 -1.63 20.52
C GLU A 256 27.91 -1.68 19.27
N VAL A 257 27.27 -0.56 18.90
CA VAL A 257 26.42 -0.43 17.71
C VAL A 257 27.03 0.59 16.76
N TYR A 258 27.28 0.18 15.53
CA TYR A 258 27.93 0.99 14.50
C TYR A 258 26.95 1.20 13.35
N LEU A 259 26.83 2.43 12.88
CA LEU A 259 26.07 2.74 11.67
C LEU A 259 27.00 3.30 10.60
N ALA A 260 26.84 2.83 9.37
CA ALA A 260 27.69 3.25 8.27
C ALA A 260 26.93 3.27 6.94
N LEU A 261 27.47 4.05 6.00
CA LEU A 261 27.11 3.96 4.59
C LEU A 261 27.98 2.93 3.88
N TYR A 262 27.43 2.25 2.87
CA TYR A 262 28.21 1.33 2.02
C TYR A 262 29.48 2.01 1.49
N GLN A 263 29.29 3.11 0.75
CA GLN A 263 30.37 3.93 0.17
C GLN A 263 31.22 4.64 1.24
N GLY A 264 30.73 4.75 2.47
CA GLY A 264 31.46 5.40 3.57
C GLY A 264 32.56 4.53 4.16
N ILE A 265 32.51 3.21 3.94
CA ILE A 265 33.45 2.24 4.49
C ILE A 265 34.23 1.45 3.43
N THR A 266 33.82 1.51 2.16
CA THR A 266 34.57 0.99 1.01
C THR A 266 35.26 2.13 0.26
N GLY A 267 36.48 1.92 -0.24
CA GLY A 267 37.17 2.89 -1.10
C GLY A 267 37.52 2.31 -2.47
N ASN A 268 37.96 3.17 -3.40
CA ASN A 268 38.33 2.75 -4.76
C ASN A 268 39.60 1.87 -4.81
N GLU A 269 40.36 1.82 -3.72
CA GLU A 269 41.58 1.02 -3.59
C GLU A 269 41.55 0.25 -2.26
N ASP A 270 42.12 -0.96 -2.21
CA ASP A 270 42.05 -1.89 -1.07
C ASP A 270 42.47 -1.31 0.29
N PHE A 271 43.38 -0.33 0.30
CA PHE A 271 43.86 0.33 1.52
C PHE A 271 42.92 1.42 2.04
N GLN A 272 41.92 1.81 1.24
CA GLN A 272 40.91 2.80 1.58
C GLN A 272 39.65 2.18 2.19
N ASP A 273 39.60 0.85 2.28
CA ASP A 273 38.54 0.07 2.91
C ASP A 273 38.64 0.15 4.44
N VAL A 274 37.97 1.15 5.00
CA VAL A 274 37.87 1.41 6.44
C VAL A 274 37.39 0.18 7.22
N TYR A 275 36.54 -0.65 6.61
CA TYR A 275 36.04 -1.86 7.27
C TYR A 275 37.14 -2.87 7.60
N LYS A 276 38.25 -2.90 6.85
CA LYS A 276 39.40 -3.80 7.08
C LYS A 276 40.22 -3.42 8.32
N GLU A 277 39.99 -2.24 8.91
CA GLU A 277 40.57 -1.88 10.21
C GLU A 277 39.92 -2.67 11.37
N PHE A 278 38.69 -3.15 11.19
CA PHE A 278 38.10 -4.13 12.10
C PHE A 278 38.61 -5.52 11.73
N SER A 279 38.82 -6.39 12.72
CA SER A 279 39.11 -7.80 12.43
C SER A 279 37.91 -8.49 11.76
N PRO A 280 38.10 -9.53 10.92
CA PRO A 280 37.01 -10.29 10.29
C PRO A 280 35.95 -10.83 11.27
N ASP A 281 36.34 -11.13 12.51
CA ASP A 281 35.46 -11.63 13.57
C ASP A 281 35.07 -10.52 14.59
N PHE A 282 35.17 -9.25 14.20
CA PHE A 282 34.82 -8.14 15.09
C PHE A 282 33.32 -8.05 15.31
N PHE A 283 32.52 -8.08 14.24
CA PHE A 283 31.06 -7.97 14.34
C PHE A 283 30.43 -9.33 14.60
N ASP A 284 29.47 -9.37 15.52
CA ASP A 284 28.64 -10.56 15.79
C ASP A 284 27.38 -10.56 14.90
N LEU A 285 26.92 -9.37 14.50
CA LEU A 285 25.70 -9.12 13.74
C LEU A 285 25.90 -7.99 12.73
N ILE A 286 25.44 -8.18 11.49
CA ILE A 286 25.35 -7.15 10.46
C ILE A 286 23.92 -7.07 9.96
N ILE A 287 23.36 -5.86 9.92
CA ILE A 287 22.04 -5.58 9.32
C ILE A 287 22.23 -4.65 8.13
N ILE A 288 21.47 -4.92 7.07
CA ILE A 288 21.65 -4.30 5.76
C ILE A 288 20.30 -3.80 5.29
N ASP A 289 20.11 -2.49 5.31
CA ASP A 289 18.89 -1.88 4.79
C ASP A 289 18.98 -1.67 3.28
N GLU A 290 17.89 -1.96 2.59
CA GLU A 290 17.79 -1.95 1.12
C GLU A 290 18.85 -2.85 0.44
N CYS A 291 18.99 -4.09 0.94
CA CYS A 291 19.99 -5.07 0.51
C CYS A 291 19.89 -5.56 -0.96
N HIS A 292 19.00 -4.95 -1.76
CA HIS A 292 18.78 -5.28 -3.18
C HIS A 292 19.65 -4.49 -4.16
N ARG A 293 20.29 -3.41 -3.70
CA ARG A 293 21.16 -2.57 -4.55
C ARG A 293 22.44 -3.31 -4.88
N GLY A 294 23.00 -3.89 -3.84
CA GLY A 294 24.25 -4.61 -3.81
C GLY A 294 24.49 -5.77 -4.78
N SER A 295 23.45 -6.31 -5.40
CA SER A 295 23.61 -7.56 -6.12
C SER A 295 24.07 -7.35 -7.59
N ALA A 296 24.06 -6.11 -8.12
CA ALA A 296 24.63 -5.77 -9.44
C ALA A 296 26.18 -5.83 -9.47
N LYS A 297 26.78 -6.12 -10.64
CA LYS A 297 28.25 -6.17 -10.84
C LYS A 297 28.98 -4.89 -10.42
N GLU A 298 28.32 -3.74 -10.51
CA GLU A 298 28.85 -2.42 -10.11
C GLU A 298 28.81 -2.16 -8.59
N ASP A 299 28.05 -2.95 -7.80
CA ASP A 299 27.90 -2.81 -6.34
C ASP A 299 28.57 -3.97 -5.56
N SER A 300 29.72 -4.49 -6.02
CA SER A 300 30.48 -5.57 -5.34
C SER A 300 30.86 -5.24 -3.89
N SER A 301 30.85 -3.96 -3.51
CA SER A 301 31.38 -3.42 -2.26
C SER A 301 30.72 -3.97 -0.98
N TRP A 302 29.39 -4.13 -0.91
CA TRP A 302 28.79 -4.76 0.29
C TRP A 302 29.00 -6.27 0.31
N ARG A 303 29.03 -6.96 -0.85
CA ARG A 303 29.36 -8.40 -0.89
C ARG A 303 30.77 -8.64 -0.37
N GLU A 304 31.70 -7.75 -0.66
CA GLU A 304 33.06 -7.77 -0.10
C GLU A 304 33.03 -7.56 1.42
N ILE A 305 32.33 -6.55 1.92
CA ILE A 305 32.15 -6.32 3.37
C ILE A 305 31.58 -7.56 4.06
N LEU A 306 30.52 -8.16 3.51
CA LEU A 306 29.91 -9.34 4.11
C LEU A 306 30.74 -10.60 3.98
N SER A 307 31.50 -10.74 2.90
CA SER A 307 32.43 -11.85 2.72
C SER A 307 33.60 -11.73 3.69
N TYR A 308 34.04 -10.51 3.98
CA TYR A 308 35.05 -10.22 4.99
C TYR A 308 34.53 -10.59 6.40
N PHE A 309 33.35 -10.10 6.78
CA PHE A 309 32.71 -10.42 8.06
C PHE A 309 31.82 -11.68 8.00
N LYS A 310 32.31 -12.74 7.35
CA LYS A 310 31.55 -13.99 7.16
C LYS A 310 31.16 -14.72 8.45
N GLY A 311 31.87 -14.45 9.56
CA GLY A 311 31.58 -15.03 10.88
C GLY A 311 30.42 -14.35 11.62
N ALA A 312 29.99 -13.17 11.15
CA ALA A 312 28.83 -12.47 11.69
C ALA A 312 27.53 -13.10 11.16
N THR A 313 26.47 -13.06 11.96
CA THR A 313 25.12 -13.26 11.45
C THR A 313 24.72 -12.03 10.62
N GLN A 314 24.10 -12.23 9.46
CA GLN A 314 23.81 -11.20 8.47
C GLN A 314 22.31 -11.17 8.14
N ILE A 315 21.69 -10.01 8.34
CA ILE A 315 20.25 -9.80 8.11
C ILE A 315 20.07 -8.78 7.00
N GLY A 316 19.52 -9.22 5.86
CA GLY A 316 19.07 -8.37 4.77
C GLY A 316 17.64 -7.89 4.98
N LEU A 317 17.41 -6.58 4.87
CA LEU A 317 16.10 -5.96 4.84
C LEU A 317 15.87 -5.36 3.45
N THR A 318 14.73 -5.67 2.84
CA THR A 318 14.40 -5.06 1.54
C THR A 318 12.90 -4.93 1.35
N ALA A 319 12.46 -3.92 0.62
CA ALA A 319 11.09 -3.88 0.09
C ALA A 319 10.95 -4.66 -1.23
N THR A 320 12.06 -4.94 -1.90
CA THR A 320 12.12 -5.46 -3.26
C THR A 320 13.25 -6.49 -3.36
N PRO A 321 12.99 -7.79 -3.18
CA PRO A 321 14.00 -8.78 -3.50
C PRO A 321 14.33 -8.66 -5.00
N LYS A 322 15.62 -8.81 -5.35
CA LYS A 322 16.10 -8.71 -6.73
C LYS A 322 16.45 -10.10 -7.20
N GLU A 323 15.74 -10.56 -8.23
CA GLU A 323 15.97 -11.84 -8.89
C GLU A 323 16.15 -11.60 -10.39
N THR A 324 17.39 -11.66 -10.87
CA THR A 324 17.72 -11.66 -12.30
C THR A 324 18.62 -12.86 -12.61
N LYS A 325 18.87 -13.14 -13.91
CA LYS A 325 19.71 -14.26 -14.35
C LYS A 325 21.11 -14.27 -13.72
N ASP A 326 21.69 -13.09 -13.46
CA ASP A 326 23.06 -12.93 -12.97
C ASP A 326 23.14 -12.54 -11.48
N VAL A 327 22.01 -12.14 -10.90
CA VAL A 327 21.96 -11.40 -9.65
C VAL A 327 20.74 -11.78 -8.83
N SER A 328 20.97 -12.46 -7.70
CA SER A 328 19.90 -12.89 -6.81
C SER A 328 20.24 -12.57 -5.35
N ASN A 329 19.33 -11.88 -4.65
CA ASN A 329 19.45 -11.72 -3.20
C ASN A 329 19.15 -13.04 -2.49
N LEU A 330 18.22 -13.82 -3.03
CA LEU A 330 17.87 -15.15 -2.53
C LEU A 330 19.06 -16.10 -2.60
N SER A 331 19.93 -15.99 -3.60
CA SER A 331 21.15 -16.82 -3.68
C SER A 331 22.13 -16.55 -2.52
N TYR A 332 22.16 -15.32 -2.00
CA TYR A 332 23.03 -14.98 -0.88
C TYR A 332 22.39 -15.28 0.47
N PHE A 333 21.17 -14.80 0.70
CA PHE A 333 20.48 -14.87 2.00
C PHE A 333 19.57 -16.09 2.18
N GLY A 334 19.25 -16.80 1.10
CA GLY A 334 18.19 -17.81 1.09
C GLY A 334 16.78 -17.20 1.05
N GLU A 335 15.79 -18.07 1.22
CA GLU A 335 14.38 -17.69 1.27
C GLU A 335 14.09 -16.70 2.42
N PRO A 336 13.18 -15.73 2.21
CA PRO A 336 12.79 -14.81 3.28
C PRO A 336 12.17 -15.58 4.45
N VAL A 337 12.61 -15.28 5.68
CA VAL A 337 11.98 -15.85 6.89
C VAL A 337 10.58 -15.26 7.10
N TYR A 338 10.32 -14.07 6.55
CA TYR A 338 9.02 -13.45 6.51
C TYR A 338 8.90 -12.41 5.39
N THR A 339 7.71 -12.34 4.79
CA THR A 339 7.34 -11.36 3.76
C THR A 339 6.07 -10.62 4.18
N TYR A 340 6.11 -9.29 4.14
CA TYR A 340 4.96 -8.42 4.34
C TYR A 340 4.82 -7.45 3.17
N SER A 341 3.89 -7.74 2.25
CA SER A 341 3.75 -7.08 0.96
C SER A 341 2.97 -5.75 1.04
N LEU A 342 3.02 -4.96 -0.04
CA LEU A 342 2.19 -3.75 -0.17
C LEU A 342 0.70 -4.12 -0.13
N LYS A 343 0.32 -5.18 -0.86
CA LYS A 343 -1.05 -5.70 -0.90
C LYS A 343 -1.57 -6.00 0.50
N GLN A 344 -0.82 -6.77 1.28
CA GLN A 344 -1.20 -7.09 2.66
C GLN A 344 -1.31 -5.81 3.52
N GLY A 345 -0.36 -4.87 3.38
CA GLY A 345 -0.42 -3.59 4.09
C GLY A 345 -1.64 -2.74 3.74
N ILE A 346 -2.12 -2.77 2.50
CA ILE A 346 -3.34 -2.08 2.07
C ILE A 346 -4.59 -2.79 2.63
N GLU A 347 -4.64 -4.12 2.54
CA GLU A 347 -5.74 -4.94 3.07
C GLU A 347 -5.91 -4.79 4.58
N ASP A 348 -4.81 -4.73 5.33
CA ASP A 348 -4.84 -4.51 6.77
C ASP A 348 -5.15 -3.06 7.15
N GLY A 349 -5.13 -2.14 6.17
CA GLY A 349 -5.39 -0.71 6.39
C GLY A 349 -4.22 0.06 6.99
N PHE A 350 -3.01 -0.49 6.93
CA PHE A 350 -1.77 0.15 7.40
C PHE A 350 -1.06 0.96 6.32
N LEU A 351 -1.30 0.65 5.05
CA LEU A 351 -0.79 1.37 3.88
C LEU A 351 -1.93 1.92 3.04
N ALA A 352 -1.69 3.08 2.45
CA ALA A 352 -2.67 3.80 1.65
C ALA A 352 -2.88 3.08 0.30
N PRO A 353 -4.14 2.83 -0.11
CA PRO A 353 -4.45 2.44 -1.48
C PRO A 353 -4.12 3.58 -2.46
N TYR A 354 -4.10 3.26 -3.74
CA TYR A 354 -3.76 4.22 -4.78
C TYR A 354 -4.68 4.15 -6.00
N LYS A 355 -4.75 5.28 -6.71
CA LYS A 355 -5.42 5.42 -8.02
C LYS A 355 -4.37 5.66 -9.09
N VAL A 356 -4.51 5.04 -10.26
CA VAL A 356 -3.59 5.26 -11.40
C VAL A 356 -4.33 6.02 -12.49
N VAL A 357 -3.77 7.17 -12.89
CA VAL A 357 -4.19 7.95 -14.05
C VAL A 357 -3.09 7.86 -15.09
N ARG A 358 -3.30 7.07 -16.15
CA ARG A 358 -2.37 7.04 -17.29
C ARG A 358 -2.74 8.14 -18.27
N VAL A 359 -1.75 8.90 -18.70
CA VAL A 359 -1.92 10.01 -19.64
C VAL A 359 -1.11 9.71 -20.89
N THR A 360 -1.77 9.79 -22.04
CA THR A 360 -1.14 9.54 -23.34
C THR A 360 -0.92 10.87 -24.05
N LEU A 361 0.33 11.19 -24.37
CA LEU A 361 0.68 12.34 -25.20
C LEU A 361 0.84 11.89 -26.66
N ASP A 362 0.44 12.75 -27.61
CA ASP A 362 0.51 12.46 -29.04
C ASP A 362 1.93 12.12 -29.49
N LYS A 363 2.91 12.97 -29.17
CA LYS A 363 4.31 12.75 -29.55
C LYS A 363 4.94 11.55 -28.87
N ASP A 364 4.53 11.20 -27.66
CA ASP A 364 5.05 10.02 -26.96
C ASP A 364 4.60 8.71 -27.65
N VAL A 365 3.51 8.73 -28.42
CA VAL A 365 3.01 7.58 -29.20
C VAL A 365 3.47 7.62 -30.66
N GLU A 366 3.33 8.78 -31.32
CA GLU A 366 3.61 8.96 -32.74
C GLU A 366 5.10 9.14 -33.05
N GLY A 367 5.90 9.48 -32.04
CA GLY A 367 7.28 9.92 -32.23
C GLY A 367 7.36 11.33 -32.81
N TYR A 368 8.59 11.75 -33.09
CA TYR A 368 8.90 13.00 -33.77
C TYR A 368 10.13 12.82 -34.64
N ARG A 369 10.05 13.24 -35.90
CA ARG A 369 11.19 13.29 -36.81
C ARG A 369 11.41 14.75 -37.24
N PRO A 370 12.59 15.33 -37.01
CA PRO A 370 12.89 16.68 -37.45
C PRO A 370 12.94 16.74 -38.99
N THR A 371 12.69 17.92 -39.56
CA THR A 371 12.91 18.11 -41.00
C THR A 371 14.40 18.11 -41.32
N LYS A 372 14.80 17.63 -42.50
CA LYS A 372 16.21 17.64 -42.91
C LYS A 372 16.84 19.04 -42.77
N GLY A 373 17.97 19.13 -42.06
CA GLY A 373 18.67 20.39 -41.80
C GLY A 373 18.03 21.27 -40.73
N GLN A 374 17.03 20.78 -40.00
CA GLN A 374 16.42 21.51 -38.88
C GLN A 374 17.47 21.76 -37.80
N ARG A 375 17.50 23.00 -37.30
CA ARG A 375 18.36 23.39 -36.19
C ARG A 375 17.54 23.57 -34.91
N ASP A 376 18.17 23.28 -33.80
CA ASP A 376 17.63 23.49 -32.47
C ASP A 376 17.68 24.98 -32.08
N LYS A 377 17.17 25.34 -30.89
CA LYS A 377 17.12 26.75 -30.46
C LYS A 377 18.50 27.41 -30.29
N TYR A 378 19.57 26.64 -30.21
CA TYR A 378 20.95 27.11 -30.09
C TYR A 378 21.71 27.06 -31.42
N GLY A 379 21.05 26.62 -32.50
CA GLY A 379 21.61 26.58 -33.84
C GLY A 379 22.31 25.27 -34.19
N TYR A 380 22.24 24.23 -33.36
CA TYR A 380 22.80 22.91 -33.67
C TYR A 380 21.86 22.15 -34.60
N GLU A 381 22.41 21.52 -35.64
CA GLU A 381 21.62 20.67 -36.55
C GLU A 381 21.18 19.40 -35.83
N ILE A 382 19.89 19.12 -35.88
CA ILE A 382 19.28 17.95 -35.25
C ILE A 382 19.40 16.78 -36.23
N GLU A 383 19.88 15.64 -35.75
CA GLU A 383 19.97 14.41 -36.53
C GLU A 383 18.59 14.04 -37.13
N ASP A 384 18.54 13.83 -38.45
CA ASP A 384 17.33 13.42 -39.18
C ASP A 384 17.03 11.93 -38.95
N ARG A 385 16.52 11.63 -37.76
CA ARG A 385 16.01 10.31 -37.37
C ARG A 385 14.71 10.42 -36.60
N GLU A 386 14.04 9.29 -36.43
CA GLU A 386 12.86 9.22 -35.57
C GLU A 386 13.28 9.21 -34.09
N TYR A 387 12.74 10.17 -33.35
CA TYR A 387 12.85 10.26 -31.90
C TYR A 387 11.54 9.78 -31.27
N ASN A 388 11.66 9.00 -30.21
CA ASN A 388 10.51 8.42 -29.51
C ASN A 388 10.55 8.71 -28.01
N ILE A 389 9.63 8.11 -27.26
CA ILE A 389 9.50 8.26 -25.81
C ILE A 389 10.81 8.00 -25.04
N LYS A 390 11.71 7.12 -25.53
CA LYS A 390 13.01 6.87 -24.89
C LYS A 390 14.00 8.02 -25.11
N ASP A 391 13.87 8.74 -26.22
CA ASP A 391 14.72 9.88 -26.55
C ASP A 391 14.25 11.19 -25.91
N PHE A 392 12.93 11.36 -25.74
CA PHE A 392 12.39 12.61 -25.18
C PHE A 392 12.87 12.85 -23.74
N ASP A 393 13.25 14.08 -23.47
CA ASP A 393 13.90 14.54 -22.22
C ASP A 393 15.33 14.03 -21.99
N ARG A 394 15.83 13.10 -22.83
CA ARG A 394 17.21 12.60 -22.80
C ARG A 394 18.09 13.19 -23.89
N LYS A 395 17.71 12.99 -25.16
CA LYS A 395 18.45 13.45 -26.36
C LYS A 395 17.72 14.59 -27.07
N LEU A 396 16.39 14.58 -27.05
CA LEU A 396 15.56 15.60 -27.67
C LEU A 396 14.59 16.19 -26.64
N ILE A 397 14.61 17.50 -26.49
CA ILE A 397 13.71 18.25 -25.62
C ILE A 397 12.64 18.89 -26.48
N LEU A 398 11.41 18.42 -26.34
CA LEU A 398 10.23 19.12 -26.84
C LEU A 398 9.76 20.07 -25.73
N GLU A 399 10.04 21.37 -25.84
CA GLU A 399 9.76 22.31 -24.73
C GLU A 399 8.29 22.36 -24.33
N GLN A 400 7.38 22.19 -25.30
CA GLN A 400 5.95 22.15 -25.04
C GLN A 400 5.52 20.91 -24.24
N ARG A 401 6.28 19.80 -24.29
CA ARG A 401 5.94 18.56 -23.56
C ARG A 401 5.88 18.80 -22.05
N ALA A 402 6.93 19.40 -21.47
CA ALA A 402 6.97 19.71 -20.04
C ALA A 402 5.85 20.68 -19.62
N THR A 403 5.53 21.65 -20.49
CA THR A 403 4.41 22.58 -20.29
C THR A 403 3.07 21.84 -20.30
N THR A 404 2.83 20.95 -21.27
CA THR A 404 1.61 20.14 -21.36
C THR A 404 1.44 19.22 -20.15
N VAL A 405 2.52 18.59 -19.67
CA VAL A 405 2.51 17.78 -18.44
C VAL A 405 2.18 18.64 -17.21
N ALA A 406 2.89 19.76 -17.01
CA ALA A 406 2.64 20.68 -15.90
C ALA A 406 1.21 21.21 -15.89
N LYS A 407 0.68 21.56 -17.07
CA LYS A 407 -0.69 22.01 -17.27
C LYS A 407 -1.71 20.95 -16.91
N MET A 408 -1.56 19.73 -17.44
CA MET A 408 -2.47 18.62 -17.15
C MET A 408 -2.56 18.34 -15.65
N VAL A 409 -1.42 18.28 -14.96
CA VAL A 409 -1.39 18.02 -13.52
C VAL A 409 -1.98 19.19 -12.73
N SER A 410 -1.67 20.44 -13.12
CA SER A 410 -2.23 21.63 -12.47
C SER A 410 -3.74 21.72 -12.62
N ASP A 411 -4.26 21.42 -13.82
CA ASP A 411 -5.70 21.40 -14.10
C ASP A 411 -6.40 20.24 -13.37
N TYR A 412 -5.76 19.07 -13.29
CA TYR A 412 -6.22 17.96 -12.45
C TYR A 412 -6.36 18.39 -10.98
N MET A 413 -5.35 19.06 -10.42
CA MET A 413 -5.40 19.54 -9.03
C MET A 413 -6.43 20.65 -8.81
N LYS A 414 -6.62 21.55 -9.78
CA LYS A 414 -7.68 22.59 -9.75
C LYS A 414 -9.07 21.94 -9.72
N ASN A 415 -9.33 21.01 -10.65
CA ASN A 415 -10.62 20.34 -10.80
C ASN A 415 -11.00 19.49 -9.57
N ASN A 416 -10.00 18.87 -8.95
CA ASN A 416 -10.19 18.05 -7.75
C ASN A 416 -10.10 18.85 -6.43
N LYS A 417 -9.85 20.16 -6.48
CA LYS A 417 -9.64 21.02 -5.30
C LYS A 417 -8.49 20.55 -4.39
N THR A 418 -7.44 20.00 -4.98
CA THR A 418 -6.29 19.41 -4.29
C THR A 418 -5.00 20.23 -4.46
N ARG A 419 -5.09 21.55 -4.70
CA ARG A 419 -3.91 22.39 -4.95
C ARG A 419 -2.90 22.48 -3.79
N MET A 420 -3.27 22.08 -2.57
CA MET A 420 -2.32 22.00 -1.44
C MET A 420 -1.88 20.56 -1.14
N ALA A 421 -2.25 19.60 -1.99
CA ALA A 421 -1.81 18.23 -1.89
C ALA A 421 -0.33 18.12 -2.27
N LYS A 422 0.52 17.66 -1.34
CA LYS A 422 1.95 17.47 -1.62
C LYS A 422 2.14 16.48 -2.77
N ALA A 423 2.95 16.86 -3.75
CA ALA A 423 3.16 16.14 -4.99
C ALA A 423 4.65 16.04 -5.34
N ILE A 424 5.08 14.87 -5.83
CA ILE A 424 6.46 14.63 -6.28
C ILE A 424 6.45 14.31 -7.78
N PHE A 425 7.19 15.08 -8.55
CA PHE A 425 7.42 14.88 -9.98
C PHE A 425 8.76 14.21 -10.19
N PHE A 426 8.74 12.98 -10.66
CA PHE A 426 9.92 12.20 -11.02
C PHE A 426 10.27 12.44 -12.48
N CYS A 427 11.30 13.26 -12.69
CA CYS A 427 11.83 13.64 -13.99
C CYS A 427 13.02 12.75 -14.39
N VAL A 428 13.40 12.83 -15.66
CA VAL A 428 14.49 12.04 -16.25
C VAL A 428 15.85 12.40 -15.65
N ASP A 429 16.15 13.69 -15.53
CA ASP A 429 17.40 14.22 -14.99
C ASP A 429 17.19 15.62 -14.39
N ILE A 430 18.29 16.26 -13.96
CA ILE A 430 18.27 17.57 -13.29
C ILE A 430 17.76 18.67 -14.23
N ASP A 431 18.15 18.65 -15.51
CA ASP A 431 17.66 19.57 -16.53
C ASP A 431 16.14 19.45 -16.69
N HIS A 432 15.63 18.22 -16.82
CA HIS A 432 14.19 18.00 -16.89
C HIS A 432 13.47 18.47 -15.62
N ALA A 433 14.02 18.20 -14.43
CA ALA A 433 13.45 18.67 -13.17
C ALA A 433 13.35 20.22 -13.10
N GLU A 434 14.33 20.94 -13.65
CA GLU A 434 14.29 22.41 -13.73
C GLU A 434 13.25 22.92 -14.72
N ARG A 435 13.20 22.35 -15.93
CA ARG A 435 12.19 22.72 -16.93
C ARG A 435 10.77 22.46 -16.42
N MET A 436 10.55 21.32 -15.76
CA MET A 436 9.28 21.00 -15.12
C MET A 436 8.94 22.00 -14.00
N ARG A 437 9.92 22.37 -13.16
CA ARG A 437 9.74 23.38 -12.10
C ARG A 437 9.29 24.71 -12.70
N GLN A 438 9.96 25.17 -13.76
CA GLN A 438 9.60 26.41 -14.45
C GLN A 438 8.20 26.35 -15.05
N ALA A 439 7.83 25.25 -15.70
CA ALA A 439 6.49 25.05 -16.24
C ALA A 439 5.41 25.08 -15.14
N LEU A 440 5.64 24.40 -14.01
CA LEU A 440 4.71 24.37 -12.88
C LEU A 440 4.53 25.75 -12.22
N VAL A 441 5.59 26.55 -12.12
CA VAL A 441 5.52 27.94 -11.65
C VAL A 441 4.58 28.76 -12.54
N ASN A 442 4.74 28.63 -13.87
CA ASN A 442 3.95 29.37 -14.84
C ASN A 442 2.49 28.92 -14.92
N GLU A 443 2.19 27.65 -14.63
CA GLU A 443 0.82 27.12 -14.59
C GLU A 443 0.08 27.39 -13.26
N ASN A 444 0.80 27.86 -12.23
CA ASN A 444 0.28 28.15 -10.88
C ASN A 444 0.70 29.53 -10.34
N PRO A 445 0.59 30.63 -11.12
CA PRO A 445 1.09 31.94 -10.71
C PRO A 445 0.38 32.48 -9.45
N ASP A 446 -0.91 32.14 -9.27
CA ASP A 446 -1.70 32.54 -8.11
C ASP A 446 -1.24 31.86 -6.81
N MET A 447 -0.70 30.65 -6.88
CA MET A 447 -0.15 29.93 -5.73
C MET A 447 1.27 30.39 -5.41
N ILE A 448 2.08 30.67 -6.44
CA ILE A 448 3.42 31.25 -6.28
C ILE A 448 3.37 32.64 -5.64
N ALA A 449 2.38 33.46 -6.01
CA ALA A 449 2.17 34.76 -5.39
C ALA A 449 1.85 34.67 -3.88
N LYS A 450 1.28 33.55 -3.41
CA LYS A 450 1.05 33.31 -1.98
C LYS A 450 2.31 32.86 -1.26
N ASN A 451 3.11 32.02 -1.89
CA ASN A 451 4.40 31.58 -1.37
C ASN A 451 5.31 31.12 -2.52
N ALA A 452 6.49 31.73 -2.63
CA ALA A 452 7.48 31.40 -3.66
C ALA A 452 7.93 29.93 -3.60
N LYS A 453 7.85 29.29 -2.43
CA LYS A 453 8.21 27.89 -2.21
C LYS A 453 7.09 26.90 -2.60
N TYR A 454 5.99 27.34 -3.21
CA TYR A 454 4.93 26.43 -3.64
C TYR A 454 5.45 25.36 -4.61
N VAL A 455 6.38 25.72 -5.51
CA VAL A 455 7.11 24.79 -6.38
C VAL A 455 8.60 24.86 -6.05
N MET A 456 9.22 23.72 -5.75
CA MET A 456 10.66 23.63 -5.50
C MET A 456 11.31 22.51 -6.32
N ARG A 457 12.55 22.70 -6.76
CA ARG A 457 13.39 21.63 -7.31
C ARG A 457 14.24 21.07 -6.17
N ILE A 458 14.19 19.76 -5.94
CA ILE A 458 14.99 19.07 -4.94
C ILE A 458 15.87 18.03 -5.65
N THR A 459 17.10 18.44 -5.96
CA THR A 459 18.09 17.66 -6.72
C THR A 459 19.46 17.69 -6.05
N GLY A 460 20.35 16.77 -6.41
CA GLY A 460 21.67 16.60 -5.78
C GLY A 460 22.63 17.79 -5.94
N ASP A 461 22.39 18.64 -6.93
CA ASP A 461 23.15 19.85 -7.27
C ASP A 461 22.59 21.14 -6.61
N ASN A 462 21.46 21.05 -5.89
CA ASN A 462 20.76 22.22 -5.39
C ASN A 462 20.66 22.20 -3.85
N ASP A 463 21.56 22.94 -3.18
CA ASP A 463 21.65 22.93 -1.71
C ASP A 463 20.44 23.58 -1.03
N GLU A 464 19.86 24.62 -1.63
CA GLU A 464 18.63 25.26 -1.11
C GLU A 464 17.44 24.29 -1.14
N GLY A 465 17.28 23.54 -2.23
CA GLY A 465 16.25 22.51 -2.38
C GLY A 465 16.46 21.34 -1.43
N LYS A 466 17.71 20.92 -1.19
CA LYS A 466 18.01 19.92 -0.16
C LYS A 466 17.61 20.42 1.23
N ALA A 467 17.83 21.69 1.55
CA ALA A 467 17.44 22.26 2.84
C ALA A 467 15.91 22.29 3.03
N GLU A 468 15.13 22.38 1.95
CA GLU A 468 13.67 22.32 1.99
C GLU A 468 13.09 20.89 2.04
N LEU A 469 13.94 19.85 1.97
CA LEU A 469 13.49 18.46 2.07
C LEU A 469 12.80 18.18 3.41
N ASP A 470 13.35 18.70 4.52
CA ASP A 470 12.79 18.54 5.86
C ASP A 470 11.40 19.19 5.96
N ASN A 471 11.24 20.38 5.36
CA ASN A 471 9.94 21.06 5.28
C ASN A 471 8.95 20.29 4.40
N PHE A 472 9.42 19.65 3.32
CA PHE A 472 8.53 18.83 2.48
C PHE A 472 8.03 17.59 3.21
N ILE A 473 8.87 16.91 3.99
CA ILE A 473 8.48 15.70 4.72
C ILE A 473 7.69 16.00 6.00
N ASP A 474 7.86 17.19 6.58
CA ASP A 474 7.10 17.61 7.77
C ASP A 474 5.58 17.65 7.46
N PRO A 475 4.76 16.84 8.15
CA PRO A 475 3.31 16.86 8.01
C PRO A 475 2.67 18.22 8.31
N ASN A 476 3.30 19.02 9.18
CA ASN A 476 2.78 20.32 9.62
C ASN A 476 3.23 21.48 8.74
N SER A 477 4.28 21.29 7.92
CA SER A 477 4.74 22.32 7.01
C SER A 477 3.86 22.37 5.76
N PRO A 478 3.25 23.52 5.43
CA PRO A 478 2.41 23.66 4.25
C PRO A 478 3.19 23.77 2.93
N TYR A 479 4.51 24.02 2.97
CA TYR A 479 5.36 24.20 1.80
C TYR A 479 6.70 23.44 1.97
N PRO A 480 7.35 23.02 0.88
CA PRO A 480 6.86 23.06 -0.51
C PRO A 480 5.68 22.10 -0.77
N VAL A 481 4.92 22.38 -1.84
CA VAL A 481 3.76 21.55 -2.24
C VAL A 481 4.10 20.70 -3.45
N LEU A 482 4.59 21.33 -4.53
CA LEU A 482 5.01 20.63 -5.75
C LEU A 482 6.53 20.55 -5.76
N VAL A 483 7.06 19.34 -5.76
CA VAL A 483 8.51 19.12 -5.82
C VAL A 483 8.90 18.39 -7.09
N THR A 484 9.88 18.91 -7.82
CA THR A 484 10.51 18.22 -8.94
C THR A 484 11.85 17.61 -8.52
N THR A 485 12.08 16.36 -8.91
CA THR A 485 13.32 15.61 -8.60
C THR A 485 13.70 14.76 -9.81
N SER A 486 14.97 14.37 -9.90
CA SER A 486 15.41 13.21 -10.68
C SER A 486 15.44 11.97 -9.77
N LYS A 487 16.60 11.61 -9.22
CA LYS A 487 16.81 10.41 -8.38
C LYS A 487 16.87 10.69 -6.88
N LEU A 488 16.98 11.94 -6.43
CA LEU A 488 17.25 12.24 -5.02
C LEU A 488 16.11 11.77 -4.11
N MET A 489 14.86 11.91 -4.52
CA MET A 489 13.70 11.51 -3.70
C MET A 489 13.16 10.10 -3.99
N SER A 490 13.84 9.29 -4.81
CA SER A 490 13.39 7.91 -5.06
C SER A 490 13.55 7.03 -3.81
N THR A 491 14.64 7.21 -3.05
CA THR A 491 14.89 6.50 -1.79
C THR A 491 15.17 7.42 -0.60
N GLY A 492 14.87 6.93 0.59
CA GLY A 492 15.29 7.57 1.85
C GLY A 492 14.47 8.77 2.31
N VAL A 493 13.37 9.11 1.63
CA VAL A 493 12.48 10.23 2.01
C VAL A 493 11.16 9.71 2.57
N ASP A 494 10.83 10.05 3.82
CA ASP A 494 9.56 9.68 4.45
C ASP A 494 8.51 10.80 4.28
N ALA A 495 7.99 10.96 3.06
CA ALA A 495 6.98 11.97 2.74
C ALA A 495 5.57 11.52 3.19
N GLN A 496 5.26 11.66 4.48
CA GLN A 496 4.07 11.07 5.10
C GLN A 496 2.74 11.60 4.57
N THR A 497 2.72 12.82 4.03
CA THR A 497 1.51 13.49 3.52
C THR A 497 1.51 13.63 1.99
N CYS A 498 2.41 12.95 1.28
CA CYS A 498 2.48 12.97 -0.19
C CYS A 498 1.24 12.31 -0.82
N GLN A 499 0.42 13.08 -1.53
CA GLN A 499 -0.85 12.65 -2.12
C GLN A 499 -0.77 12.37 -3.62
N LEU A 500 0.22 12.93 -4.33
CA LEU A 500 0.38 12.73 -5.77
C LEU A 500 1.82 12.32 -6.12
N ILE A 501 1.95 11.28 -6.94
CA ILE A 501 3.21 10.84 -7.56
C ILE A 501 3.06 11.01 -9.07
N ILE A 502 3.89 11.86 -9.66
CA ILE A 502 3.89 12.10 -11.10
C ILE A 502 5.10 11.40 -11.69
N LEU A 503 4.85 10.44 -12.58
CA LEU A 503 5.87 9.69 -13.30
C LEU A 503 6.04 10.30 -14.68
N ASP A 504 7.10 11.11 -14.84
CA ASP A 504 7.54 11.64 -16.14
C ASP A 504 9.01 11.28 -16.41
N SER A 505 9.34 10.03 -16.07
CA SER A 505 10.65 9.43 -16.29
C SER A 505 10.49 8.01 -16.80
N ASN A 506 11.43 7.59 -17.65
CA ASN A 506 11.50 6.23 -18.19
C ASN A 506 12.10 5.28 -17.12
N VAL A 507 11.29 4.89 -16.13
CA VAL A 507 11.70 3.95 -15.08
C VAL A 507 11.59 2.53 -15.61
N ASN A 508 12.73 1.86 -15.75
CA ASN A 508 12.82 0.49 -16.26
C ASN A 508 13.08 -0.55 -15.16
N SER A 509 13.39 -0.10 -13.94
CA SER A 509 13.68 -0.98 -12.80
C SER A 509 12.48 -1.10 -11.88
N MET A 510 12.06 -2.34 -11.61
CA MET A 510 11.00 -2.64 -10.64
C MET A 510 11.34 -2.09 -9.25
N ILE A 511 12.63 -2.12 -8.89
CA ILE A 511 13.14 -1.65 -7.60
C ILE A 511 12.90 -0.14 -7.47
N GLU A 512 13.36 0.62 -8.46
CA GLU A 512 13.18 2.08 -8.49
C GLU A 512 11.69 2.44 -8.50
N PHE A 513 10.91 1.73 -9.30
CA PHE A 513 9.46 1.91 -9.35
C PHE A 513 8.80 1.72 -7.98
N LYS A 514 9.04 0.59 -7.31
CA LYS A 514 8.49 0.29 -5.97
C LYS A 514 8.96 1.30 -4.92
N GLN A 515 10.19 1.80 -5.02
CA GLN A 515 10.73 2.85 -4.14
C GLN A 515 10.03 4.19 -4.33
N ILE A 516 9.74 4.57 -5.58
CA ILE A 516 8.97 5.76 -5.93
C ILE A 516 7.55 5.64 -5.37
N ILE A 517 6.83 4.56 -5.69
CA ILE A 517 5.45 4.34 -5.24
C ILE A 517 5.36 4.31 -3.71
N GLY A 518 6.37 3.74 -3.04
CA GLY A 518 6.49 3.72 -1.59
C GLY A 518 6.47 5.09 -0.90
N ARG A 519 6.65 6.20 -1.62
CA ARG A 519 6.52 7.57 -1.06
C ARG A 519 5.07 7.98 -0.80
N GLY A 520 4.11 7.37 -1.49
CA GLY A 520 2.68 7.68 -1.36
C GLY A 520 1.93 6.76 -0.40
N THR A 521 2.53 5.63 0.00
CA THR A 521 1.84 4.53 0.71
C THR A 521 1.56 4.83 2.19
N ARG A 522 2.02 5.95 2.73
CA ARG A 522 1.72 6.35 4.12
C ARG A 522 0.26 6.79 4.28
N ILE A 523 -0.32 6.43 5.42
CA ILE A 523 -1.62 6.92 5.90
C ILE A 523 -1.38 7.96 7.00
N ARG A 524 -2.04 9.12 6.88
CA ARG A 524 -2.11 10.20 7.87
C ARG A 524 -3.52 10.78 7.87
N GLU A 525 -4.41 10.14 8.64
CA GLU A 525 -5.84 10.50 8.70
C GLU A 525 -6.06 11.91 9.23
N ASP A 526 -5.24 12.31 10.20
CA ASP A 526 -5.21 13.64 10.82
C ASP A 526 -4.90 14.76 9.81
N HIS A 527 -4.24 14.43 8.69
CA HIS A 527 -3.99 15.33 7.57
C HIS A 527 -4.84 14.99 6.32
N GLY A 528 -5.89 14.17 6.46
CA GLY A 528 -6.76 13.76 5.35
C GLY A 528 -6.07 12.89 4.29
N LYS A 529 -4.89 12.32 4.59
CA LYS A 529 -4.14 11.44 3.69
C LYS A 529 -4.53 9.99 3.95
N LEU A 530 -5.46 9.47 3.15
CA LEU A 530 -5.91 8.08 3.24
C LEU A 530 -5.59 7.26 1.99
N TYR A 531 -5.45 7.92 0.82
CA TYR A 531 -5.05 7.31 -0.45
C TYR A 531 -4.06 8.23 -1.16
N PHE A 532 -3.49 7.80 -2.28
CA PHE A 532 -2.70 8.68 -3.16
C PHE A 532 -3.00 8.42 -4.63
N THR A 533 -2.65 9.35 -5.50
CA THR A 533 -2.82 9.23 -6.94
C THR A 533 -1.45 9.14 -7.63
N ILE A 534 -1.32 8.22 -8.55
CA ILE A 534 -0.19 8.10 -9.47
C ILE A 534 -0.66 8.65 -10.82
N ILE A 535 0.01 9.67 -11.34
CA ILE A 535 -0.21 10.18 -12.70
C ILE A 535 0.98 9.77 -13.55
N ASP A 536 0.74 8.95 -14.55
CA ASP A 536 1.78 8.29 -15.34
C ASP A 536 1.76 8.75 -16.80
N PHE A 537 2.80 9.48 -17.20
CA PHE A 537 3.00 9.98 -18.56
C PHE A 537 3.90 9.08 -19.41
N ARG A 538 4.55 8.08 -18.80
CA ARG A 538 5.56 7.23 -19.46
C ARG A 538 5.17 5.76 -19.51
N ASN A 539 3.93 5.43 -19.14
CA ASN A 539 3.39 4.08 -19.05
C ASN A 539 4.28 3.14 -18.20
N VAL A 540 4.84 3.69 -17.11
CA VAL A 540 5.68 2.95 -16.15
C VAL A 540 4.84 2.02 -15.30
N THR A 541 3.61 2.40 -14.99
CA THR A 541 2.68 1.62 -14.15
C THR A 541 2.28 0.28 -14.74
N LYS A 542 2.69 -0.05 -15.98
CA LYS A 542 2.65 -1.43 -16.48
C LYS A 542 3.49 -2.40 -15.62
N LEU A 543 4.49 -1.88 -14.91
CA LEU A 543 5.31 -2.64 -13.96
C LEU A 543 4.51 -3.10 -12.72
N PHE A 544 3.28 -2.61 -12.48
CA PHE A 544 2.43 -3.22 -11.45
C PHE A 544 2.02 -4.66 -11.79
N ALA A 545 2.14 -5.11 -13.03
CA ALA A 545 1.88 -6.50 -13.43
C ALA A 545 3.04 -7.44 -13.02
N ASP A 546 3.43 -7.41 -11.74
CA ASP A 546 4.48 -8.25 -11.15
C ASP A 546 3.83 -9.33 -10.25
N PRO A 547 3.87 -10.62 -10.63
CA PRO A 547 3.27 -11.72 -9.87
C PRO A 547 3.80 -11.87 -8.44
N ASP A 548 5.05 -11.48 -8.19
CA ASP A 548 5.68 -11.59 -6.86
C ASP A 548 5.18 -10.50 -5.89
N PHE A 549 4.39 -9.55 -6.40
CA PHE A 549 3.73 -8.49 -5.65
C PHE A 549 2.26 -8.82 -5.32
N ASP A 550 1.56 -9.50 -6.24
CA ASP A 550 0.09 -9.70 -6.22
C ASP A 550 -0.40 -11.17 -6.26
N GLY A 551 0.51 -12.15 -6.33
CA GLY A 551 0.20 -13.58 -6.52
C GLY A 551 0.26 -14.02 -8.00
N ASN A 552 0.15 -15.33 -8.24
CA ASN A 552 0.43 -16.00 -9.53
C ASN A 552 -0.06 -15.26 -10.80
N PRO A 553 0.72 -15.34 -11.91
CA PRO A 553 0.44 -14.61 -13.15
C PRO A 553 -0.94 -14.99 -13.71
N VAL A 554 -1.73 -13.99 -14.07
CA VAL A 554 -2.77 -14.17 -15.07
C VAL A 554 -2.12 -13.83 -16.40
N VAL A 555 -1.96 -14.85 -17.24
CA VAL A 555 -1.43 -14.77 -18.60
C VAL A 555 -2.04 -13.58 -19.35
N VAL A 556 -1.17 -12.74 -19.92
CA VAL A 556 -1.57 -11.80 -20.97
C VAL A 556 -1.83 -12.63 -22.23
N MET A 557 -3.10 -12.95 -22.48
CA MET A 557 -3.52 -13.36 -23.82
C MET A 557 -3.93 -12.12 -24.59
N THR A 558 -3.09 -11.77 -25.57
CA THR A 558 -3.43 -10.85 -26.64
C THR A 558 -4.68 -11.37 -27.36
N PRO A 559 -5.79 -10.63 -27.45
CA PRO A 559 -6.86 -10.98 -28.36
C PRO A 559 -6.35 -10.79 -29.78
N THR A 560 -6.18 -11.89 -30.52
CA THR A 560 -6.00 -11.86 -31.97
C THR A 560 -7.29 -11.42 -32.65
N GLY A 561 -7.15 -10.50 -33.59
CA GLY A 561 -8.17 -10.10 -34.56
C GLY A 561 -7.51 -9.35 -35.71
N ASP A 562 -7.03 -10.13 -36.70
CA ASP A 562 -6.83 -9.87 -38.15
C ASP A 562 -6.54 -8.41 -38.60
N THR A 563 -5.48 -8.03 -39.31
CA THR A 563 -4.58 -8.71 -40.26
C THR A 563 -3.28 -7.91 -40.49
N ILE A 564 -2.20 -8.65 -40.79
CA ILE A 564 -0.89 -8.37 -41.44
C ILE A 564 0.22 -8.98 -40.56
N PRO A 565 0.95 -10.02 -41.04
CA PRO A 565 1.93 -10.74 -40.24
C PRO A 565 3.20 -9.89 -40.04
N PRO A 566 3.77 -9.82 -38.83
CA PRO A 566 5.18 -9.49 -38.67
C PRO A 566 6.00 -10.75 -38.99
N GLU A 567 6.95 -10.63 -39.91
CA GLU A 567 7.99 -11.63 -40.11
C GLU A 567 8.71 -11.91 -38.79
N GLU A 568 8.75 -13.19 -38.41
CA GLU A 568 9.62 -13.71 -37.36
C GLU A 568 11.08 -13.51 -37.78
N ASN A 569 11.80 -12.65 -37.06
CA ASN A 569 13.24 -12.80 -36.91
C ASN A 569 13.50 -13.06 -35.43
N GLU A 570 13.49 -14.34 -35.07
CA GLU A 570 14.26 -14.85 -33.95
C GLU A 570 15.74 -14.59 -34.26
N ALA A 571 16.28 -13.52 -33.67
CA ALA A 571 17.70 -13.40 -33.44
C ALA A 571 17.89 -13.16 -31.95
N ASP A 572 18.31 -14.23 -31.27
CA ASP A 572 18.98 -14.18 -29.98
C ASP A 572 20.01 -13.03 -29.99
N PRO A 573 19.97 -12.07 -29.05
CA PRO A 573 21.15 -11.28 -28.78
C PRO A 573 22.08 -12.15 -27.93
N THR A 574 22.88 -12.96 -28.62
CA THR A 574 24.15 -13.45 -28.07
C THR A 574 24.94 -12.25 -27.54
N GLY A 575 25.51 -12.43 -26.36
CA GLY A 575 25.99 -11.34 -25.52
C GLY A 575 26.95 -10.37 -26.19
N GLU A 576 26.65 -9.09 -25.99
CA GLU A 576 27.66 -8.06 -25.85
C GLU A 576 27.40 -7.36 -24.51
N SER A 577 28.45 -7.36 -23.69
CA SER A 577 28.53 -6.72 -22.39
C SER A 577 28.60 -5.21 -22.56
N ASP A 578 27.50 -4.51 -22.28
CA ASP A 578 27.54 -3.06 -22.09
C ASP A 578 28.00 -2.76 -20.66
N ASP A 579 29.29 -2.42 -20.56
CA ASP A 579 29.97 -1.90 -19.38
C ASP A 579 29.52 -0.44 -19.17
N PHE A 580 28.74 -0.16 -18.12
CA PHE A 580 28.39 1.21 -17.72
C PHE A 580 29.11 1.52 -16.40
N SER A 581 30.30 2.11 -16.51
CA SER A 581 30.98 2.69 -15.35
C SER A 581 30.20 3.89 -14.80
N GLY A 582 29.84 3.83 -13.52
CA GLY A 582 29.41 4.98 -12.74
C GLY A 582 30.58 5.93 -12.50
N GLY A 583 30.62 7.05 -13.22
CA GLY A 583 31.56 8.14 -12.99
C GLY A 583 30.98 9.20 -12.04
N ASP A 584 31.78 9.56 -11.04
CA ASP A 584 31.63 10.65 -10.07
C ASP A 584 31.42 12.02 -10.77
N PRO A 585 30.70 12.99 -10.19
CA PRO A 585 30.52 14.31 -10.80
C PRO A 585 31.72 15.19 -10.45
N GLY A 586 32.78 15.10 -11.26
CA GLY A 586 33.94 15.98 -11.13
C GLY A 586 35.12 15.54 -11.99
N GLU A 587 35.52 16.44 -12.90
CA GLU A 587 36.74 16.44 -13.72
C GLU A 587 36.79 15.52 -14.95
N GLY A 588 37.19 16.12 -16.08
CA GLY A 588 37.61 15.41 -17.29
C GLY A 588 37.03 15.95 -18.59
N TYR A 589 37.49 17.12 -19.02
CA TYR A 589 37.36 17.60 -20.40
C TYR A 589 37.91 16.51 -21.35
N GLY A 590 37.11 16.08 -22.31
CA GLY A 590 37.59 15.25 -23.41
C GLY A 590 38.59 16.02 -24.26
N ASP A 591 39.79 15.49 -24.39
CA ASP A 591 40.84 16.07 -25.23
C ASP A 591 40.40 16.01 -26.71
N PRO A 592 40.49 17.11 -27.49
CA PRO A 592 40.02 17.12 -28.87
C PRO A 592 40.98 16.32 -29.78
N SER A 593 40.42 15.42 -30.60
CA SER A 593 41.13 14.82 -31.72
C SER A 593 41.34 15.87 -32.81
N ILE A 594 42.61 16.20 -33.08
CA ILE A 594 43.00 17.12 -34.15
C ILE A 594 43.02 16.36 -35.47
N ASP A 595 42.07 16.68 -36.35
CA ASP A 595 42.27 16.48 -37.78
C ASP A 595 41.74 17.71 -38.55
N GLY A 596 42.67 18.42 -39.21
CA GLY A 596 42.41 19.37 -40.29
C GLY A 596 41.35 20.48 -40.11
N GLY A 597 41.70 21.56 -39.39
CA GLY A 597 41.34 22.95 -39.78
C GLY A 597 39.87 23.30 -40.09
N GLY A 598 38.89 22.78 -39.35
CA GLY A 598 37.48 23.20 -39.38
C GLY A 598 36.96 23.62 -37.99
N GLU A 599 35.97 24.49 -37.93
CA GLU A 599 35.30 24.89 -36.68
C GLU A 599 34.76 23.66 -35.93
N ILE A 600 35.21 23.49 -34.68
CA ILE A 600 34.77 22.40 -33.80
C ILE A 600 33.33 22.71 -33.36
N HIS A 601 32.37 21.94 -33.87
CA HIS A 601 31.05 21.85 -33.26
C HIS A 601 30.97 20.51 -32.52
N ASP A 602 31.25 20.52 -31.22
CA ASP A 602 30.89 19.39 -30.36
C ASP A 602 29.37 19.16 -30.49
N ALA A 603 28.96 17.94 -30.81
CA ALA A 603 27.55 17.59 -30.86
C ALA A 603 26.93 17.86 -29.47
N PRO A 604 25.82 18.61 -29.39
CA PRO A 604 25.25 18.96 -28.09
C PRO A 604 24.70 17.69 -27.44
N ALA A 605 24.87 17.59 -26.11
CA ALA A 605 24.34 16.46 -25.34
C ALA A 605 22.81 16.30 -25.49
N LYS A 606 22.09 17.41 -25.73
CA LYS A 606 20.65 17.44 -25.98
C LYS A 606 20.28 18.50 -27.01
N TYR A 607 19.32 18.20 -27.88
CA TYR A 607 18.71 19.15 -28.82
C TYR A 607 17.41 19.73 -28.25
N TYR A 608 17.16 21.02 -28.46
CA TYR A 608 15.95 21.72 -27.96
C TYR A 608 15.06 22.23 -29.09
N VAL A 609 13.79 21.80 -29.08
CA VAL A 609 12.80 22.13 -30.10
C VAL A 609 11.59 22.83 -29.49
N ASN A 610 11.33 24.05 -29.94
CA ASN A 610 10.31 24.93 -29.37
C ASN A 610 9.00 24.92 -30.18
N ASN A 611 9.09 24.64 -31.48
CA ASN A 611 7.98 24.81 -32.44
C ASN A 611 7.17 23.53 -32.66
N VAL A 612 7.27 22.55 -31.77
CA VAL A 612 6.52 21.28 -31.86
C VAL A 612 5.42 21.29 -30.82
N GLU A 613 4.19 21.24 -31.28
CA GLU A 613 3.01 21.13 -30.42
C GLU A 613 2.92 19.72 -29.82
N VAL A 614 2.56 19.64 -28.54
CA VAL A 614 2.35 18.38 -27.81
C VAL A 614 0.99 18.40 -27.13
N LYS A 615 0.13 17.43 -27.45
CA LYS A 615 -1.27 17.34 -26.99
C LYS A 615 -1.50 16.09 -26.15
N VAL A 616 -2.43 16.20 -25.21
CA VAL A 616 -2.97 15.02 -24.52
C VAL A 616 -3.99 14.35 -25.43
N LEU A 617 -3.70 13.13 -25.88
CA LEU A 617 -4.64 12.32 -26.68
C LEU A 617 -5.80 11.80 -25.84
N ASN A 618 -5.47 11.20 -24.70
CA ASN A 618 -6.44 10.68 -23.74
C ASN A 618 -5.81 10.55 -22.35
N HIS A 619 -6.66 10.37 -21.35
CA HIS A 619 -6.25 9.85 -20.05
C HIS A 619 -7.23 8.75 -19.64
N ARG A 620 -6.73 7.72 -18.97
CA ARG A 620 -7.52 6.60 -18.46
C ARG A 620 -7.26 6.44 -16.96
N VAL A 621 -8.33 6.31 -16.20
CA VAL A 621 -8.26 5.99 -14.77
C VAL A 621 -8.37 4.48 -14.64
N TYR A 622 -7.38 3.86 -14.01
CA TYR A 622 -7.38 2.43 -13.72
C TYR A 622 -7.77 2.20 -12.27
N TYR A 623 -8.59 1.18 -12.07
CA TYR A 623 -9.04 0.72 -10.78
C TYR A 623 -8.46 -0.64 -10.44
N TYR A 624 -8.38 -0.94 -9.16
CA TYR A 624 -7.94 -2.22 -8.64
C TYR A 624 -9.12 -2.97 -8.04
N ASP A 625 -9.18 -4.28 -8.27
CA ASP A 625 -10.20 -5.15 -7.70
C ASP A 625 -9.97 -5.40 -6.19
N LYS A 626 -10.84 -6.23 -5.60
CA LYS A 626 -10.73 -6.63 -4.19
C LYS A 626 -9.41 -7.35 -3.88
N ASP A 627 -8.82 -8.02 -4.86
CA ASP A 627 -7.60 -8.81 -4.75
C ASP A 627 -6.34 -7.99 -5.09
N GLY A 628 -6.49 -6.69 -5.32
CA GLY A 628 -5.38 -5.80 -5.65
C GLY A 628 -4.88 -5.93 -7.09
N LYS A 629 -5.64 -6.57 -7.98
CA LYS A 629 -5.30 -6.67 -9.41
C LYS A 629 -5.90 -5.52 -10.19
N LEU A 630 -5.15 -5.02 -11.18
CA LEU A 630 -5.65 -3.99 -12.10
C LEU A 630 -6.84 -4.55 -12.89
N ILE A 631 -7.95 -3.80 -12.89
CA ILE A 631 -9.08 -4.07 -13.77
C ILE A 631 -8.65 -3.70 -15.19
N ASN A 632 -8.29 -4.71 -15.98
CA ASN A 632 -7.80 -4.57 -17.36
C ASN A 632 -8.94 -4.50 -18.39
N GLU A 633 -10.16 -4.80 -17.97
CA GLU A 633 -11.38 -4.72 -18.79
C GLU A 633 -12.15 -3.42 -18.50
N SER A 634 -13.19 -3.11 -19.26
CA SER A 634 -14.06 -1.97 -18.95
C SER A 634 -14.70 -2.17 -17.57
N LEU A 635 -15.02 -1.10 -16.84
CA LEU A 635 -15.66 -1.25 -15.54
C LEU A 635 -17.04 -1.91 -15.66
N THR A 636 -17.70 -1.72 -16.80
CA THR A 636 -18.92 -2.42 -17.20
C THR A 636 -18.72 -3.93 -17.31
N ASP A 637 -17.67 -4.40 -18.01
CA ASP A 637 -17.41 -5.83 -18.18
C ASP A 637 -17.02 -6.49 -16.86
N TYR A 638 -16.15 -5.82 -16.09
CA TYR A 638 -15.76 -6.28 -14.75
C TYR A 638 -16.96 -6.43 -13.82
N THR A 639 -17.86 -5.43 -13.81
CA THR A 639 -19.08 -5.49 -13.01
C THR A 639 -19.99 -6.61 -13.48
N LYS A 640 -20.22 -6.72 -14.79
CA LYS A 640 -21.05 -7.79 -15.39
C LYS A 640 -20.55 -9.17 -14.97
N LYS A 641 -19.24 -9.41 -15.03
CA LYS A 641 -18.61 -10.67 -14.63
C LYS A 641 -18.79 -10.97 -13.15
N ASN A 642 -18.49 -10.02 -12.27
CA ASN A 642 -18.59 -10.24 -10.81
C ASN A 642 -20.03 -10.41 -10.34
N VAL A 643 -20.96 -9.61 -10.87
CA VAL A 643 -22.39 -9.77 -10.58
C VAL A 643 -22.87 -11.13 -11.05
N LYS A 644 -22.47 -11.61 -12.23
CA LYS A 644 -22.88 -12.93 -12.74
C LYS A 644 -22.29 -14.11 -11.97
N ASN A 645 -21.14 -13.94 -11.32
CA ASN A 645 -20.55 -14.96 -10.46
C ASN A 645 -21.40 -15.20 -9.20
N GLU A 646 -21.96 -14.13 -8.62
CA GLU A 646 -22.85 -14.20 -7.46
C GLU A 646 -24.30 -14.51 -7.86
N TYR A 647 -24.79 -13.84 -8.90
CA TYR A 647 -26.16 -13.91 -9.41
C TYR A 647 -26.18 -14.45 -10.83
N ARG A 648 -26.39 -15.76 -10.97
CA ARG A 648 -26.41 -16.41 -12.29
C ARG A 648 -27.48 -15.83 -13.23
N THR A 649 -28.60 -15.40 -12.67
CA THR A 649 -29.72 -14.85 -13.43
C THR A 649 -30.24 -13.54 -12.82
N LEU A 650 -30.92 -12.74 -13.64
CA LEU A 650 -31.64 -11.55 -13.16
C LEU A 650 -32.63 -11.91 -12.05
N ASN A 651 -33.31 -13.05 -12.16
CA ASN A 651 -34.26 -13.50 -11.13
C ASN A 651 -33.60 -13.79 -9.78
N ASP A 652 -32.36 -14.28 -9.76
CA ASP A 652 -31.61 -14.49 -8.52
C ASP A 652 -31.31 -13.16 -7.83
N PHE A 653 -30.87 -12.17 -8.62
CA PHE A 653 -30.63 -10.80 -8.14
C PHE A 653 -31.92 -10.15 -7.64
N LEU A 654 -33.00 -10.18 -8.43
CA LEU A 654 -34.30 -9.63 -8.03
C LEU A 654 -34.86 -10.28 -6.78
N ARG A 655 -34.72 -11.61 -6.62
CA ARG A 655 -35.18 -12.31 -5.42
C ARG A 655 -34.42 -11.85 -4.18
N LYS A 656 -33.08 -11.75 -4.26
CA LYS A 656 -32.28 -11.25 -3.13
C LYS A 656 -32.58 -9.78 -2.85
N TRP A 657 -32.68 -8.96 -3.91
CA TRP A 657 -33.06 -7.55 -3.81
C TRP A 657 -34.39 -7.38 -3.09
N ASN A 658 -35.44 -8.06 -3.54
CA ASN A 658 -36.78 -7.91 -2.97
C ASN A 658 -36.90 -8.47 -1.55
N ASN A 659 -36.19 -9.55 -1.23
CA ASN A 659 -36.25 -10.20 0.10
C ASN A 659 -35.39 -9.52 1.16
N ALA A 660 -34.43 -8.66 0.79
CA ALA A 660 -33.59 -7.98 1.78
C ALA A 660 -34.38 -6.93 2.57
N ASP A 661 -34.18 -6.95 3.89
CA ASP A 661 -34.75 -5.99 4.83
C ASP A 661 -34.25 -4.55 4.63
N LYS A 662 -33.00 -4.41 4.14
CA LYS A 662 -32.35 -3.15 3.78
C LYS A 662 -31.57 -3.32 2.48
N LYS A 663 -31.82 -2.49 1.48
CA LYS A 663 -31.12 -2.56 0.19
C LYS A 663 -29.67 -2.10 0.31
N ASP A 664 -29.39 -1.19 1.24
CA ASP A 664 -28.03 -0.75 1.58
C ASP A 664 -27.11 -1.93 1.96
N ALA A 665 -27.65 -3.01 2.54
CA ALA A 665 -26.89 -4.21 2.85
C ALA A 665 -26.42 -4.95 1.58
N ILE A 666 -27.25 -4.99 0.53
CA ILE A 666 -26.88 -5.60 -0.76
C ILE A 666 -25.83 -4.74 -1.47
N LEU A 667 -25.98 -3.41 -1.43
CA LEU A 667 -24.99 -2.51 -2.01
C LEU A 667 -23.62 -2.71 -1.35
N LYS A 668 -23.59 -2.76 -0.01
CA LYS A 668 -22.38 -3.08 0.75
C LYS A 668 -21.79 -4.44 0.42
N GLU A 669 -22.65 -5.44 0.20
CA GLU A 669 -22.22 -6.77 -0.22
C GLU A 669 -21.56 -6.73 -1.61
N LEU A 670 -22.21 -6.14 -2.61
CA LEU A 670 -21.64 -5.97 -3.96
C LEU A 670 -20.30 -5.23 -3.91
N GLU A 671 -20.21 -4.18 -3.10
CA GLU A 671 -18.98 -3.41 -2.90
C GLU A 671 -17.88 -4.22 -2.22
N SER A 672 -18.23 -5.05 -1.24
CA SER A 672 -17.28 -5.97 -0.60
C SER A 672 -16.75 -7.05 -1.57
N GLN A 673 -17.51 -7.33 -2.62
CA GLN A 673 -17.09 -8.19 -3.73
C GLN A 673 -16.24 -7.45 -4.77
N GLY A 674 -15.97 -6.15 -4.58
CA GLY A 674 -15.10 -5.34 -5.43
C GLY A 674 -15.84 -4.54 -6.49
N ILE A 675 -17.18 -4.53 -6.52
CA ILE A 675 -17.94 -3.75 -7.50
C ILE A 675 -17.87 -2.26 -7.13
N LEU A 676 -17.29 -1.46 -8.02
CA LEU A 676 -17.09 -0.02 -7.86
C LEU A 676 -18.32 0.75 -8.39
N LEU A 677 -19.42 0.68 -7.65
CA LEU A 677 -20.72 1.24 -8.06
C LEU A 677 -20.64 2.73 -8.40
N ASP A 678 -19.90 3.51 -7.60
CA ASP A 678 -19.80 4.95 -7.78
C ASP A 678 -19.06 5.33 -9.07
N GLU A 679 -17.93 4.68 -9.33
CA GLU A 679 -17.14 4.83 -10.54
C GLU A 679 -17.93 4.37 -11.78
N LEU A 680 -18.67 3.26 -11.65
CA LEU A 680 -19.52 2.74 -12.72
C LEU A 680 -20.67 3.71 -13.05
N GLN A 681 -21.24 4.39 -12.05
CA GLN A 681 -22.22 5.45 -12.28
C GLN A 681 -21.61 6.64 -13.05
N GLU A 682 -20.33 6.96 -12.87
CA GLU A 682 -19.69 8.04 -13.64
C GLU A 682 -19.51 7.67 -15.11
N GLU A 683 -19.21 6.40 -15.39
CA GLU A 683 -18.99 5.89 -16.75
C GLU A 683 -20.31 5.67 -17.50
N VAL A 684 -21.32 5.11 -16.83
CA VAL A 684 -22.59 4.68 -17.47
C VAL A 684 -23.69 5.75 -17.35
N GLY A 685 -23.84 6.39 -16.19
CA GLY A 685 -24.88 7.39 -15.98
C GLY A 685 -25.13 7.75 -14.51
N LYS A 686 -24.82 8.99 -14.14
CA LYS A 686 -24.94 9.50 -12.75
C LYS A 686 -26.37 9.57 -12.23
N GLU A 687 -27.35 9.57 -13.13
CA GLU A 687 -28.77 9.65 -12.79
C GLU A 687 -29.40 8.28 -12.48
N LEU A 688 -28.68 7.19 -12.77
CA LEU A 688 -29.15 5.82 -12.54
C LEU A 688 -29.06 5.44 -11.07
N ASP A 689 -30.07 4.73 -10.57
CA ASP A 689 -30.00 4.07 -9.27
C ASP A 689 -28.99 2.91 -9.31
N PRO A 690 -28.27 2.58 -8.22
CA PRO A 690 -27.40 1.41 -8.19
C PRO A 690 -28.10 0.11 -8.62
N PHE A 691 -29.40 -0.05 -8.31
CA PHE A 691 -30.18 -1.19 -8.80
C PHE A 691 -30.28 -1.23 -10.33
N ASP A 692 -30.63 -0.11 -10.95
CA ASP A 692 -30.78 0.00 -12.40
C ASP A 692 -29.47 -0.13 -13.13
N LEU A 693 -28.42 0.44 -12.54
CA LEU A 693 -27.06 0.31 -13.03
C LEU A 693 -26.65 -1.16 -13.12
N ILE A 694 -26.90 -1.93 -12.06
CA ILE A 694 -26.59 -3.37 -12.04
C ILE A 694 -27.48 -4.15 -13.01
N CYS A 695 -28.79 -3.86 -13.05
CA CYS A 695 -29.70 -4.48 -14.01
C CYS A 695 -29.27 -4.22 -15.45
N HIS A 696 -28.88 -2.99 -15.77
CA HIS A 696 -28.44 -2.58 -17.09
C HIS A 696 -27.11 -3.23 -17.48
N VAL A 697 -26.09 -3.12 -16.62
CA VAL A 697 -24.73 -3.58 -16.93
C VAL A 697 -24.64 -5.11 -16.90
N ALA A 698 -25.20 -5.76 -15.89
CA ALA A 698 -25.03 -7.21 -15.72
C ALA A 698 -26.05 -8.04 -16.52
N PHE A 699 -27.27 -7.52 -16.70
CA PHE A 699 -28.40 -8.26 -17.26
C PHE A 699 -29.02 -7.64 -18.51
N ASP A 700 -28.38 -6.60 -19.07
CA ASP A 700 -28.75 -5.97 -20.34
C ASP A 700 -30.19 -5.39 -20.34
N MET A 701 -30.67 -4.98 -19.16
CA MET A 701 -31.98 -4.31 -19.01
C MET A 701 -31.92 -2.85 -19.49
N PRO A 702 -33.02 -2.27 -19.98
CA PRO A 702 -33.08 -0.83 -20.26
C PRO A 702 -32.79 -0.01 -18.98
N PRO A 703 -31.91 1.01 -19.03
CA PRO A 703 -31.58 1.80 -17.86
C PRO A 703 -32.75 2.73 -17.51
N LEU A 704 -33.10 2.80 -16.22
CA LEU A 704 -34.09 3.72 -15.67
C LEU A 704 -33.40 4.67 -14.70
N THR A 705 -33.66 5.96 -14.86
CA THR A 705 -33.19 6.99 -13.92
C THR A 705 -33.99 6.97 -12.62
N ARG A 706 -33.40 7.47 -11.54
CA ARG A 706 -34.09 7.64 -10.24
C ARG A 706 -35.38 8.46 -10.40
N ARG A 707 -35.34 9.51 -11.22
CA ARG A 707 -36.50 10.37 -11.55
C ARG A 707 -37.59 9.59 -12.31
N GLU A 708 -37.23 8.73 -13.26
CA GLU A 708 -38.20 7.90 -13.98
C GLU A 708 -38.88 6.89 -13.06
N ARG A 709 -38.13 6.25 -12.15
CA ARG A 709 -38.72 5.37 -11.12
C ARG A 709 -39.70 6.12 -10.23
N ALA A 710 -39.32 7.29 -9.72
CA ALA A 710 -40.21 8.14 -8.95
C ALA A 710 -41.49 8.50 -9.72
N ASN A 711 -41.36 8.89 -10.98
CA ASN A 711 -42.51 9.22 -11.81
C ASN A 711 -43.41 8.00 -12.09
N ASN A 712 -42.85 6.80 -12.21
CA ASN A 712 -43.62 5.58 -12.43
C ASN A 712 -44.47 5.21 -11.20
N VAL A 713 -43.95 5.41 -9.97
CA VAL A 713 -44.74 5.26 -8.74
C VAL A 713 -45.92 6.24 -8.72
N LYS A 714 -45.67 7.51 -9.07
CA LYS A 714 -46.72 8.54 -9.16
C LYS A 714 -47.80 8.16 -10.20
N LYS A 715 -47.40 7.62 -11.36
CA LYS A 715 -48.33 7.16 -12.42
C LYS A 715 -49.19 5.96 -12.04
N ARG A 716 -48.68 5.06 -11.19
CA ARG A 716 -49.41 3.86 -10.72
C ARG A 716 -50.47 4.18 -9.66
N ASN A 717 -50.64 5.45 -9.30
CA ASN A 717 -51.63 5.94 -8.34
C ASN A 717 -51.47 5.31 -6.93
N TYR A 718 -50.25 4.91 -6.56
CA TYR A 718 -49.94 4.29 -5.26
C TYR A 718 -50.38 5.16 -4.08
N PHE A 719 -50.29 6.48 -4.23
CA PHE A 719 -50.58 7.43 -3.15
C PHE A 719 -52.07 7.61 -2.86
N ALA A 720 -52.99 7.12 -3.70
CA ALA A 720 -54.43 7.32 -3.54
C ALA A 720 -55.02 6.66 -2.27
N LYS A 721 -54.28 5.74 -1.63
CA LYS A 721 -54.68 5.07 -0.38
C LYS A 721 -54.32 5.83 0.89
N TYR A 722 -53.57 6.94 0.79
CA TYR A 722 -53.13 7.75 1.93
C TYR A 722 -53.91 9.07 2.00
N SER A 723 -54.00 9.66 3.20
CA SER A 723 -54.55 11.02 3.38
C SER A 723 -53.66 12.07 2.70
N ASP A 724 -54.20 13.25 2.39
CA ASP A 724 -53.47 14.33 1.71
C ASP A 724 -52.15 14.68 2.43
N ASP A 725 -52.18 14.75 3.76
CA ASP A 725 -51.01 14.97 4.61
C ASP A 725 -49.95 13.86 4.51
N ALA A 726 -50.37 12.60 4.55
CA ALA A 726 -49.47 11.45 4.48
C ALA A 726 -48.89 11.30 3.07
N ARG A 727 -49.72 11.56 2.05
CA ARG A 727 -49.33 11.59 0.65
C ARG A 727 -48.24 12.64 0.40
N ALA A 728 -48.40 13.86 0.91
CA ALA A 728 -47.41 14.93 0.71
C ALA A 728 -46.03 14.55 1.28
N VAL A 729 -45.99 13.89 2.45
CA VAL A 729 -44.74 13.38 3.04
C VAL A 729 -44.11 12.30 2.15
N LEU A 730 -44.90 11.35 1.64
CA LEU A 730 -44.38 10.27 0.79
C LEU A 730 -43.92 10.77 -0.58
N GLU A 731 -44.62 11.76 -1.17
CA GLU A 731 -44.18 12.41 -2.40
C GLU A 731 -42.85 13.16 -2.20
N ALA A 732 -42.69 13.87 -1.08
CA ALA A 732 -41.43 14.53 -0.73
C ALA A 732 -40.27 13.53 -0.50
N LEU A 733 -40.53 12.38 0.14
CA LEU A 733 -39.55 11.30 0.27
C LEU A 733 -39.15 10.71 -1.09
N LEU A 734 -40.13 10.55 -1.98
CA LEU A 734 -39.90 10.03 -3.32
C LEU A 734 -39.10 11.01 -4.21
N ASP A 735 -39.35 12.31 -4.08
CA ASP A 735 -38.58 13.35 -4.76
C ASP A 735 -37.15 13.43 -4.20
N LYS A 736 -36.98 13.29 -2.88
CA LYS A 736 -35.66 13.18 -2.25
C LYS A 736 -34.88 11.97 -2.75
N TYR A 737 -35.55 10.82 -2.93
CA TYR A 737 -34.96 9.66 -3.59
C TYR A 737 -34.52 9.96 -5.03
N ALA A 738 -35.35 10.67 -5.81
CA ALA A 738 -35.02 11.02 -7.18
C ALA A 738 -33.74 11.87 -7.28
N ASP A 739 -33.51 12.77 -6.32
CA ASP A 739 -32.35 13.66 -6.31
C ASP A 739 -31.11 13.02 -5.65
N GLU A 740 -31.27 12.34 -4.52
CA GLU A 740 -30.14 11.90 -3.66
C GLU A 740 -29.95 10.37 -3.55
N GLY A 741 -30.90 9.56 -4.03
CA GLY A 741 -30.83 8.10 -4.00
C GLY A 741 -31.36 7.45 -2.72
N LEU A 742 -31.15 6.13 -2.59
CA LEU A 742 -31.85 5.27 -1.63
C LEU A 742 -31.40 5.42 -0.16
N SER A 743 -30.18 5.89 0.09
CA SER A 743 -29.60 6.01 1.45
C SER A 743 -30.44 6.85 2.43
N ASN A 744 -31.25 7.77 1.91
CA ASN A 744 -32.12 8.63 2.69
C ASN A 744 -33.52 8.03 2.97
N LEU A 745 -33.97 7.05 2.19
CA LEU A 745 -35.33 6.52 2.32
C LEU A 745 -35.46 5.57 3.53
N GLU A 746 -34.42 4.77 3.79
CA GLU A 746 -34.38 3.77 4.86
C GLU A 746 -34.04 4.35 6.26
N ASN A 747 -33.68 5.64 6.33
CA ASN A 747 -33.21 6.27 7.57
C ASN A 747 -34.20 7.32 8.09
N LEU A 748 -34.73 7.10 9.30
CA LEU A 748 -35.66 8.02 9.99
C LEU A 748 -35.09 9.43 10.21
N GLU A 749 -33.77 9.58 10.17
CA GLU A 749 -33.10 10.89 10.26
C GLU A 749 -33.44 11.81 9.08
N VAL A 750 -33.89 11.26 7.94
CA VAL A 750 -34.34 12.05 6.77
C VAL A 750 -35.47 13.02 7.14
N LEU A 751 -36.30 12.66 8.12
CA LEU A 751 -37.41 13.50 8.58
C LEU A 751 -36.95 14.73 9.38
N LYS A 752 -35.67 14.84 9.74
CA LYS A 752 -35.12 16.01 10.45
C LYS A 752 -34.65 17.12 9.50
N ILE A 753 -34.50 16.81 8.21
CA ILE A 753 -33.99 17.74 7.20
C ILE A 753 -35.03 18.88 7.00
N PRO A 754 -34.62 20.15 6.79
CA PRO A 754 -35.53 21.29 6.69
C PRO A 754 -36.75 21.11 5.77
N GLU A 755 -36.63 20.38 4.66
CA GLU A 755 -37.73 20.15 3.72
C GLU A 755 -38.87 19.31 4.32
N PHE A 756 -38.63 18.54 5.38
CA PHE A 756 -39.66 17.75 6.06
C PHE A 756 -40.28 18.47 7.26
N GLN A 757 -39.64 19.52 7.78
CA GLN A 757 -40.13 20.27 8.95
C GLN A 757 -41.47 20.96 8.67
N VAL A 758 -41.77 21.26 7.41
CA VAL A 758 -43.06 21.84 6.98
C VAL A 758 -44.24 20.88 7.22
N TYR A 759 -43.98 19.58 7.34
CA TYR A 759 -45.01 18.56 7.60
C TYR A 759 -45.16 18.21 9.09
N GLY A 760 -44.34 18.83 9.96
CA GLY A 760 -44.31 18.63 11.41
C GLY A 760 -42.96 18.10 11.90
N SER A 761 -42.85 17.93 13.21
CA SER A 761 -41.69 17.25 13.81
C SER A 761 -41.64 15.77 13.38
N PRO A 762 -40.47 15.11 13.41
CA PRO A 762 -40.35 13.69 13.06
C PRO A 762 -41.32 12.77 13.82
N ILE A 763 -41.62 13.09 15.09
CA ILE A 763 -42.56 12.34 15.92
C ILE A 763 -43.99 12.52 15.41
N GLU A 764 -44.37 13.73 15.02
CA GLU A 764 -45.70 14.03 14.47
C GLU A 764 -45.88 13.36 13.11
N ILE A 765 -44.88 13.43 12.24
CA ILE A 765 -44.90 12.76 10.93
C ILE A 765 -45.10 11.25 11.13
N VAL A 766 -44.29 10.61 11.97
CA VAL A 766 -44.37 9.16 12.23
C VAL A 766 -45.73 8.76 12.84
N LYS A 767 -46.33 9.60 13.68
CA LYS A 767 -47.68 9.35 14.23
C LYS A 767 -48.76 9.31 13.14
N LYS A 768 -48.64 10.09 12.06
CA LYS A 768 -49.60 10.08 10.94
C LYS A 768 -49.69 8.71 10.24
N PHE A 769 -48.66 7.88 10.38
CA PHE A 769 -48.60 6.53 9.80
C PHE A 769 -48.85 5.41 10.83
N GLY A 770 -49.47 5.71 11.98
CA GLY A 770 -49.73 4.71 13.02
C GLY A 770 -48.51 4.41 13.90
N GLY A 771 -47.57 5.36 14.00
CA GLY A 771 -46.36 5.24 14.81
C GLY A 771 -45.19 4.63 14.04
N LYS A 772 -44.07 4.38 14.74
CA LYS A 772 -42.79 3.99 14.12
C LYS A 772 -42.91 2.75 13.24
N ASN A 773 -43.62 1.73 13.70
CA ASN A 773 -43.76 0.48 12.95
C ASN A 773 -44.60 0.68 11.68
N GLY A 774 -45.71 1.43 11.76
CA GLY A 774 -46.54 1.70 10.60
C GLY A 774 -45.83 2.57 9.56
N PHE A 775 -45.04 3.57 9.99
CA PHE A 775 -44.17 4.32 9.08
C PHE A 775 -43.16 3.41 8.36
N LEU A 776 -42.45 2.55 9.09
CA LEU A 776 -41.49 1.60 8.49
C LEU A 776 -42.15 0.62 7.52
N THR A 777 -43.38 0.17 7.80
CA THR A 777 -44.16 -0.65 6.87
C THR A 777 -44.46 0.11 5.58
N VAL A 778 -44.88 1.37 5.68
CA VAL A 778 -45.17 2.22 4.51
C VAL A 778 -43.92 2.50 3.68
N ILE A 779 -42.76 2.74 4.32
CA ILE A 779 -41.49 2.89 3.60
C ILE A 779 -41.13 1.61 2.85
N LYS A 780 -41.24 0.44 3.47
CA LYS A 780 -41.01 -0.85 2.80
C LYS A 780 -41.96 -1.07 1.61
N GLU A 781 -43.22 -0.64 1.72
CA GLU A 781 -44.16 -0.68 0.61
C GLU A 781 -43.75 0.29 -0.52
N LEU A 782 -43.37 1.52 -0.19
CA LEU A 782 -42.92 2.51 -1.17
C LEU A 782 -41.67 2.04 -1.92
N GLU A 783 -40.70 1.43 -1.22
CA GLU A 783 -39.53 0.81 -1.85
C GLU A 783 -39.92 -0.29 -2.84
N LYS A 784 -40.88 -1.14 -2.46
CA LYS A 784 -41.38 -2.19 -3.35
C LYS A 784 -41.98 -1.59 -4.61
N GLU A 785 -42.72 -0.49 -4.51
CA GLU A 785 -43.27 0.21 -5.67
C GLU A 785 -42.19 0.86 -6.55
N ILE A 786 -41.17 1.48 -5.95
CA ILE A 786 -40.02 2.07 -6.65
C ILE A 786 -39.34 1.01 -7.52
N TYR A 787 -39.14 -0.19 -7.00
CA TYR A 787 -38.43 -1.28 -7.67
C TYR A 787 -39.32 -2.31 -8.38
N THR A 788 -40.62 -2.06 -8.48
CA THR A 788 -41.51 -2.92 -9.27
C THR A 788 -41.26 -2.69 -10.75
N ALA A 789 -40.91 -3.78 -11.46
CA ALA A 789 -40.56 -3.81 -12.88
C ALA A 789 -41.54 -3.07 -13.80
#